data_AF-A3MVI1-F1
#
_entry.id   AF-A3MVI1-F1
#
_cell.length_a   1.000
_cell.length_b   1.000
_cell.length_c   1.000
_cell.angle_alpha   90.00
_cell.angle_beta   90.00
_cell.angle_gamma   90.00
#
_symmetry.space_group_name_H-M   'P 1'
#
loop_
_entity.id
_entity.type
_entity.pdbx_description
1 polymer ?
#
loop_
_entity_poly.entity_id
_entity_poly.type
_entity_poly.pdbx_seq_one_letter_code
_entity_poly.pdbx_strand_id
1 'polypeptide(L)'
;MIEINPKVLHLYRDLFGEKVVNGRRVVVEQLIEDLTREFRAEIDRVIRARREWLERREPVRVKAAFPKWDDKFVDADGNVRTFREIVQGLIDNFLGRDTPLRWGLNWNTPVPDDLHPLKNPGLEITGPWFPMSRAIHQINADVASMMEDEEDASPAWYVPWGSGREVAPVWEARRIVKRVLSGDVPDPYYEGGKVYRIQKPRERWPTLIHRVPGLHILDFDVRVDGRPVPAIITSIVIYTVNNYDALKRAGSGVYFYVPKVQTPEEALVVEKILRRVEDALGLRRGELKIAMLYEEARAGLYLPVIFWIWRERLVKSNNGRWDYLGSLIEMWKDEAVYPDPQNITMTHPIMMAYQKYNALMCLMAGLGRDGRLNAAPVGGMAAVMLYRPDDPYQRHRYNARALRAIWLDKLRERLIGLIFVTEEPVKKVKLREILEGKVRGRLYDLFRQSWVATPEEAYVRAGNEPLRARLEELEKLINRPVKYVEVDGVKIPAVDSGLTEQERQLFIRLGLIDEAGNITPWVIRPDMVDTPEKLLINPELWGGADLWTALYQPPKGDITAEHIQHAFYMAANYGFQLLNGNLAAAIDDYELGQRFMNDLATYRIFSTWLWTLLRHKAPITKDGAFKGPAKTALGVIPAEDRVKVAAGTPFTEELFDKLWELHMEWTWAFYDDLDRIASERILHKFVNAVKEAVRDAYAAGPFRRVKPGDAARRVLSAIRAEEVEKAVVENAPRFDRAFAPVIMEILRAKLKSPMYLQHGGRLIMALAPLPDEVRDAALKAVFMPREEVERLVASGRLGKEVLEIYDYVHDIR
;
A
#
# COMPACT_ATOMS: atom_id res chain seq x y z
N MET A 1 -11.79 30.56 12.42
CA MET A 1 -13.04 30.27 11.69
C MET A 1 -12.72 29.24 10.63
N ILE A 2 -13.59 28.25 10.43
CA ILE A 2 -13.48 27.30 9.33
C ILE A 2 -13.84 27.96 7.99
N GLU A 3 -13.03 27.69 6.98
CA GLU A 3 -13.21 28.14 5.61
C GLU A 3 -13.12 26.92 4.70
N ILE A 4 -14.15 26.68 3.89
CA ILE A 4 -14.19 25.58 2.93
C ILE A 4 -14.13 26.18 1.54
N ASN A 5 -13.36 25.60 0.64
CA ASN A 5 -13.31 25.97 -0.77
C ASN A 5 -14.75 26.11 -1.31
N PRO A 6 -15.16 27.31 -1.79
CA PRO A 6 -16.54 27.54 -2.21
C PRO A 6 -17.04 26.58 -3.29
N LYS A 7 -16.14 26.13 -4.17
CA LYS A 7 -16.48 25.14 -5.21
C LYS A 7 -16.76 23.76 -4.61
N VAL A 8 -15.95 23.35 -3.64
CA VAL A 8 -16.19 22.10 -2.88
C VAL A 8 -17.53 22.17 -2.16
N LEU A 9 -17.80 23.26 -1.43
CA LEU A 9 -19.05 23.44 -0.72
C LEU A 9 -20.26 23.45 -1.67
N HIS A 10 -20.13 24.07 -2.84
CA HIS A 10 -21.18 24.10 -3.86
C HIS A 10 -21.46 22.69 -4.45
N LEU A 11 -20.42 21.97 -4.86
CA LEU A 11 -20.53 20.68 -5.56
C LEU A 11 -20.84 19.50 -4.62
N TYR A 12 -20.43 19.60 -3.35
CA TYR A 12 -20.48 18.51 -2.36
C TYR A 12 -21.20 18.90 -1.07
N ARG A 13 -22.14 19.85 -1.15
CA ARG A 13 -22.94 20.34 0.00
C ARG A 13 -23.57 19.23 0.83
N ASP A 14 -23.83 18.06 0.23
CA ASP A 14 -24.47 16.95 0.90
C ASP A 14 -23.54 16.24 1.90
N LEU A 15 -22.22 16.39 1.79
CA LEU A 15 -21.23 15.89 2.76
C LEU A 15 -21.13 16.76 4.02
N PHE A 16 -21.63 18.00 3.95
CA PHE A 16 -21.52 19.04 4.98
C PHE A 16 -22.87 19.35 5.64
N GLY A 17 -22.89 20.32 6.54
CA GLY A 17 -24.05 20.81 7.26
C GLY A 17 -24.45 19.96 8.46
N GLU A 18 -25.63 20.25 8.99
CA GLU A 18 -26.19 19.53 10.13
C GLU A 18 -26.66 18.13 9.74
N LYS A 19 -26.29 17.13 10.54
CA LYS A 19 -26.69 15.73 10.44
C LYS A 19 -27.26 15.25 11.77
N VAL A 20 -28.12 14.24 11.72
CA VAL A 20 -28.52 13.46 12.90
C VAL A 20 -27.85 12.10 12.79
N VAL A 21 -27.02 11.77 13.76
CA VAL A 21 -26.24 10.52 13.80
C VAL A 21 -26.36 9.93 15.18
N ASN A 22 -26.74 8.65 15.29
CA ASN A 22 -26.99 8.00 16.57
C ASN A 22 -27.94 8.83 17.48
N GLY A 23 -28.95 9.47 16.87
CA GLY A 23 -29.91 10.33 17.57
C GLY A 23 -29.38 11.69 18.05
N ARG A 24 -28.13 12.06 17.74
CA ARG A 24 -27.55 13.37 18.10
C ARG A 24 -27.39 14.27 16.89
N ARG A 25 -27.66 15.56 17.08
CA ARG A 25 -27.41 16.60 16.08
C ARG A 25 -25.93 16.97 16.09
N VAL A 26 -25.28 16.91 14.93
CA VAL A 26 -23.88 17.28 14.73
C VAL A 26 -23.75 18.12 13.46
N VAL A 27 -23.03 19.23 13.53
CA VAL A 27 -22.67 20.04 12.37
C VAL A 27 -21.26 19.64 11.94
N VAL A 28 -21.11 19.14 10.71
CA VAL A 28 -19.84 18.57 10.20
C VAL A 28 -18.69 19.57 10.31
N GLU A 29 -18.93 20.81 9.87
CA GLU A 29 -17.96 21.89 9.83
C GLU A 29 -17.52 22.30 11.24
N GLN A 30 -18.46 22.39 12.18
CA GLN A 30 -18.15 22.71 13.58
C GLN A 30 -17.30 21.63 14.21
N LEU A 31 -17.61 20.34 13.98
CA LEU A 31 -16.82 19.25 14.53
C LEU A 31 -15.40 19.22 13.93
N ILE A 32 -15.25 19.48 12.63
CA ILE A 32 -13.93 19.64 11.99
C ILE A 32 -13.17 20.81 12.64
N GLU A 33 -13.82 21.96 12.83
CA GLU A 33 -13.20 23.14 13.44
C GLU A 33 -12.74 22.87 14.87
N ASP A 34 -13.62 22.29 15.70
CA ASP A 34 -13.35 21.97 17.10
C ASP A 34 -12.16 21.01 17.24
N LEU A 35 -12.19 19.88 16.49
CA LEU A 35 -11.10 18.91 16.50
C LEU A 35 -9.79 19.52 15.99
N THR A 36 -9.86 20.37 14.97
CA THR A 36 -8.67 21.02 14.43
C THR A 36 -8.06 21.97 15.46
N ARG A 37 -8.87 22.81 16.11
CA ARG A 37 -8.37 23.72 17.15
C ARG A 37 -7.80 22.97 18.35
N GLU A 38 -8.43 21.85 18.71
CA GLU A 38 -7.99 21.01 19.83
C GLU A 38 -6.67 20.30 19.55
N PHE A 39 -6.52 19.69 18.35
CA PHE A 39 -5.43 18.74 18.09
C PHE A 39 -4.33 19.23 17.15
N ARG A 40 -4.50 20.35 16.40
CA ARG A 40 -3.51 20.84 15.43
C ARG A 40 -2.12 21.00 16.04
N ALA A 41 -2.02 21.66 17.20
CA ALA A 41 -0.73 21.88 17.85
C ALA A 41 -0.04 20.56 18.24
N GLU A 42 -0.82 19.55 18.66
CA GLU A 42 -0.29 18.23 18.99
C GLU A 42 0.18 17.48 17.74
N ILE A 43 -0.61 17.52 16.65
CA ILE A 43 -0.27 16.94 15.35
C ILE A 43 1.00 17.57 14.78
N ASP A 44 1.08 18.90 14.76
CA ASP A 44 2.22 19.66 14.24
C ASP A 44 3.48 19.31 15.05
N ARG A 45 3.38 19.23 16.38
CA ARG A 45 4.48 18.83 17.28
C ARG A 45 4.99 17.41 16.97
N VAL A 46 4.11 16.41 16.89
CA VAL A 46 4.55 15.02 16.68
C VAL A 46 5.13 14.82 15.29
N ILE A 47 4.62 15.54 14.29
CA ILE A 47 5.11 15.47 12.91
C ILE A 47 6.47 16.15 12.77
N ARG A 48 6.67 17.31 13.39
CA ARG A 48 7.98 17.94 13.52
C ARG A 48 8.98 17.03 14.24
N ALA A 49 8.57 16.36 15.30
CA ALA A 49 9.41 15.42 16.04
C ALA A 49 9.84 14.20 15.21
N ARG A 50 9.08 13.79 14.18
CA ARG A 50 9.53 12.79 13.19
C ARG A 50 10.74 13.31 12.42
N ARG A 51 10.62 14.53 11.87
CA ARG A 51 11.68 15.16 11.09
C ARG A 51 12.93 15.40 11.94
N GLU A 52 12.77 15.96 13.12
CA GLU A 52 13.87 16.19 14.06
C GLU A 52 14.60 14.89 14.41
N TRP A 53 13.88 13.79 14.62
CA TRP A 53 14.48 12.47 14.86
C TRP A 53 15.24 11.94 13.63
N LEU A 54 14.68 12.13 12.43
CA LEU A 54 15.31 11.66 11.20
C LEU A 54 16.64 12.39 10.92
N GLU A 55 16.73 13.68 11.25
CA GLU A 55 17.93 14.51 11.07
C GLU A 55 18.96 14.42 12.21
N ARG A 56 18.67 13.67 13.27
CA ARG A 56 19.63 13.38 14.35
C ARG A 56 20.85 12.64 13.79
N ARG A 57 22.03 13.10 14.19
CA ARG A 57 23.35 12.58 13.76
C ARG A 57 23.88 11.47 14.67
N GLU A 58 23.20 11.19 15.78
CA GLU A 58 23.54 10.06 16.63
C GLU A 58 23.42 8.74 15.84
N PRO A 59 24.31 7.75 16.10
CA PRO A 59 24.25 6.45 15.45
C PRO A 59 22.85 5.83 15.51
N VAL A 60 22.41 5.12 14.45
CA VAL A 60 21.09 4.48 14.40
C VAL A 60 20.88 3.56 15.60
N ARG A 61 21.91 2.82 16.04
CA ARG A 61 21.84 1.96 17.24
C ARG A 61 21.50 2.72 18.52
N VAL A 62 21.76 4.03 18.57
CA VAL A 62 21.45 4.92 19.70
C VAL A 62 20.11 5.63 19.48
N LYS A 63 19.91 6.33 18.35
CA LYS A 63 18.68 7.10 18.10
C LYS A 63 17.44 6.23 17.86
N ALA A 64 17.62 5.00 17.38
CA ALA A 64 16.56 4.03 17.13
C ALA A 64 16.59 2.88 18.16
N ALA A 65 17.08 3.11 19.38
CA ALA A 65 17.02 2.10 20.44
C ALA A 65 15.57 1.91 20.95
N PHE A 66 15.28 0.73 21.52
CA PHE A 66 14.07 0.53 22.32
C PHE A 66 14.04 1.54 23.49
N PRO A 67 12.84 1.94 23.96
CA PRO A 67 12.71 2.78 25.14
C PRO A 67 13.43 2.17 26.34
N LYS A 68 13.93 3.01 27.23
CA LYS A 68 14.42 2.55 28.53
C LYS A 68 13.23 2.02 29.33
N TRP A 69 13.49 1.06 30.20
CA TRP A 69 12.46 0.43 31.00
C TRP A 69 11.66 1.42 31.87
N ASP A 70 12.31 2.48 32.35
CA ASP A 70 11.71 3.53 33.19
C ASP A 70 11.09 4.68 32.39
N ASP A 71 11.22 4.69 31.05
CA ASP A 71 10.56 5.69 30.21
C ASP A 71 9.04 5.57 30.38
N LYS A 72 8.36 6.70 30.56
CA LYS A 72 6.94 6.77 30.89
C LYS A 72 6.10 7.14 29.68
N PHE A 73 4.97 6.47 29.54
CA PHE A 73 3.99 6.73 28.50
C PHE A 73 2.62 6.99 29.12
N VAL A 74 1.80 7.74 28.39
CA VAL A 74 0.48 8.20 28.82
C VAL A 74 -0.56 7.72 27.82
N ASP A 75 -1.68 7.20 28.31
CA ASP A 75 -2.84 6.90 27.47
C ASP A 75 -3.86 8.05 27.44
N ALA A 76 -4.94 7.87 26.69
CA ALA A 76 -5.98 8.89 26.57
C ALA A 76 -6.83 9.09 27.83
N ASP A 77 -6.67 8.25 28.87
CA ASP A 77 -7.31 8.41 30.18
C ASP A 77 -6.38 9.13 31.18
N GLY A 78 -5.16 9.46 30.77
CA GLY A 78 -4.15 10.09 31.63
C GLY A 78 -3.40 9.11 32.52
N ASN A 79 -3.59 7.80 32.33
CA ASN A 79 -2.82 6.80 33.07
C ASN A 79 -1.36 6.87 32.63
N VAL A 80 -0.45 6.82 33.60
CA VAL A 80 0.99 6.81 33.34
C VAL A 80 1.54 5.44 33.68
N ARG A 81 2.25 4.81 32.74
CA ARG A 81 2.96 3.55 32.96
C ARG A 81 4.36 3.62 32.38
N THR A 82 5.31 2.94 33.01
CA THR A 82 6.64 2.76 32.43
C THR A 82 6.60 1.78 31.26
N PHE A 83 7.61 1.82 30.38
CA PHE A 83 7.75 0.83 29.32
C PHE A 83 7.73 -0.59 29.88
N ARG A 84 8.42 -0.80 31.01
CA ARG A 84 8.49 -2.09 31.69
C ARG A 84 7.12 -2.57 32.17
N GLU A 85 6.32 -1.69 32.77
CA GLU A 85 4.97 -2.01 33.24
C GLU A 85 4.03 -2.36 32.09
N ILE A 86 4.14 -1.66 30.96
CA ILE A 86 3.34 -1.95 29.76
C ILE A 86 3.71 -3.33 29.20
N VAL A 87 5.00 -3.60 29.01
CA VAL A 87 5.47 -4.90 28.49
C VAL A 87 5.16 -6.03 29.48
N GLN A 88 5.32 -5.81 30.79
CA GLN A 88 4.94 -6.80 31.81
C GLN A 88 3.45 -7.09 31.77
N GLY A 89 2.59 -6.08 31.65
CA GLY A 89 1.14 -6.27 31.54
C GLY A 89 0.72 -7.06 30.29
N LEU A 90 1.46 -6.90 29.18
CA LEU A 90 1.28 -7.67 27.95
C LEU A 90 1.66 -9.16 28.16
N ILE A 91 2.80 -9.40 28.81
CA ILE A 91 3.28 -10.74 29.17
C ILE A 91 2.28 -11.42 30.13
N ASP A 92 1.81 -10.70 31.14
CA ASP A 92 0.84 -11.19 32.10
C ASP A 92 -0.46 -11.61 31.40
N ASN A 93 -0.89 -10.86 30.38
CA ASN A 93 -2.06 -11.25 29.60
C ASN A 93 -1.81 -12.54 28.79
N PHE A 94 -0.66 -12.62 28.13
CA PHE A 94 -0.27 -13.80 27.34
C PHE A 94 -0.18 -15.07 28.19
N LEU A 95 0.36 -14.95 29.40
CA LEU A 95 0.53 -16.07 30.34
C LEU A 95 -0.70 -16.30 31.24
N GLY A 96 -1.78 -15.53 31.06
CA GLY A 96 -3.00 -15.65 31.86
C GLY A 96 -2.83 -15.29 33.33
N ARG A 97 -1.80 -14.51 33.69
CA ARG A 97 -1.55 -14.04 35.06
C ARG A 97 -2.50 -12.89 35.37
N ASP A 98 -3.25 -13.01 36.45
CA ASP A 98 -4.15 -11.95 36.91
C ASP A 98 -3.39 -10.95 37.79
N THR A 99 -2.88 -9.88 37.18
CA THR A 99 -2.11 -8.82 37.85
C THR A 99 -2.74 -7.46 37.59
N PRO A 100 -2.49 -6.43 38.43
CA PRO A 100 -2.94 -5.07 38.16
C PRO A 100 -2.36 -4.46 36.87
N LEU A 101 -1.24 -4.99 36.38
CA LEU A 101 -0.61 -4.53 35.14
C LEU A 101 -1.26 -5.12 33.89
N ARG A 102 -1.90 -6.30 34.02
CA ARG A 102 -2.50 -7.04 32.90
C ARG A 102 -3.40 -6.14 32.05
N TRP A 103 -3.15 -6.12 30.75
CA TRP A 103 -4.00 -5.42 29.78
C TRP A 103 -4.11 -6.23 28.49
N GLY A 104 -5.19 -6.00 27.74
CA GLY A 104 -5.42 -6.66 26.45
C GLY A 104 -6.38 -5.85 25.59
N LEU A 105 -6.50 -6.26 24.32
CA LEU A 105 -7.27 -5.55 23.31
C LEU A 105 -8.77 -5.90 23.40
N ASN A 106 -9.61 -4.88 23.26
CA ASN A 106 -11.07 -4.96 23.14
C ASN A 106 -11.78 -5.64 24.32
N TRP A 107 -11.30 -5.42 25.56
CA TRP A 107 -11.97 -5.96 26.75
C TRP A 107 -13.28 -5.26 27.10
N ASN A 108 -13.39 -3.96 26.85
CA ASN A 108 -14.58 -3.19 27.21
C ASN A 108 -15.61 -3.15 26.08
N THR A 109 -15.15 -3.04 24.83
CA THR A 109 -16.01 -2.99 23.65
C THR A 109 -15.66 -4.14 22.69
N PRO A 110 -16.53 -5.15 22.54
CA PRO A 110 -16.28 -6.31 21.71
C PRO A 110 -15.94 -5.97 20.26
N VAL A 111 -15.25 -6.90 19.60
CA VAL A 111 -14.98 -6.82 18.16
C VAL A 111 -16.21 -7.28 17.38
N PRO A 112 -16.76 -6.45 16.48
CA PRO A 112 -17.87 -6.84 15.61
C PRO A 112 -17.56 -8.10 14.80
N ASP A 113 -18.57 -8.96 14.60
CA ASP A 113 -18.39 -10.26 13.97
C ASP A 113 -17.94 -10.16 12.51
N ASP A 114 -18.33 -9.12 11.79
CA ASP A 114 -17.94 -8.85 10.40
C ASP A 114 -16.48 -8.37 10.29
N LEU A 115 -16.02 -7.58 11.26
CA LEU A 115 -14.63 -7.11 11.33
C LEU A 115 -13.65 -8.17 11.85
N HIS A 116 -14.13 -9.18 12.57
CA HIS A 116 -13.28 -10.09 13.35
C HIS A 116 -12.29 -10.88 12.47
N PRO A 117 -10.97 -10.70 12.64
CA PRO A 117 -9.97 -11.18 11.67
C PRO A 117 -9.85 -12.70 11.58
N LEU A 118 -10.25 -13.42 12.65
CA LEU A 118 -10.24 -14.89 12.66
C LEU A 118 -11.57 -15.52 12.21
N LYS A 119 -12.70 -14.80 12.27
CA LYS A 119 -14.01 -15.33 11.88
C LYS A 119 -14.26 -15.20 10.38
N ASN A 120 -13.64 -14.20 9.75
CA ASN A 120 -13.80 -13.92 8.31
C ASN A 120 -12.49 -14.15 7.57
N PRO A 121 -12.05 -15.39 7.37
CA PRO A 121 -10.81 -15.68 6.65
C PRO A 121 -10.91 -15.32 5.17
N GLY A 122 -9.78 -14.87 4.62
CA GLY A 122 -9.66 -14.56 3.20
C GLY A 122 -8.95 -13.24 2.95
N LEU A 123 -8.97 -12.80 1.69
CA LEU A 123 -8.27 -11.61 1.27
C LEU A 123 -9.02 -10.33 1.68
N GLU A 124 -8.29 -9.23 1.83
CA GLU A 124 -8.80 -7.88 1.91
C GLU A 124 -8.38 -7.15 0.64
N ILE A 125 -9.34 -6.63 -0.11
CA ILE A 125 -9.04 -5.87 -1.33
C ILE A 125 -8.82 -4.40 -1.00
N THR A 126 -7.80 -3.79 -1.58
CA THR A 126 -7.46 -2.37 -1.34
C THR A 126 -7.66 -1.54 -2.60
N GLY A 127 -8.18 -0.32 -2.45
CA GLY A 127 -8.11 0.69 -3.50
C GLY A 127 -9.24 1.72 -3.44
N PRO A 128 -9.20 2.73 -4.30
CA PRO A 128 -10.14 3.84 -4.25
C PRO A 128 -11.55 3.39 -4.67
N TRP A 129 -12.58 4.06 -4.13
CA TRP A 129 -13.97 3.91 -4.63
C TRP A 129 -14.33 4.93 -5.72
N PHE A 130 -13.34 5.69 -6.21
CA PHE A 130 -13.48 6.59 -7.34
C PHE A 130 -12.74 6.07 -8.58
N PRO A 131 -13.39 6.04 -9.76
CA PRO A 131 -14.84 6.23 -9.95
C PRO A 131 -15.68 5.04 -9.42
N MET A 132 -17.01 5.17 -9.40
CA MET A 132 -17.92 4.23 -8.70
C MET A 132 -17.82 2.77 -9.18
N SER A 133 -17.35 2.53 -10.41
CA SER A 133 -17.08 1.17 -10.89
C SER A 133 -16.08 0.42 -10.00
N ARG A 134 -15.13 1.13 -9.39
CA ARG A 134 -14.16 0.56 -8.45
C ARG A 134 -14.83 0.02 -7.19
N ALA A 135 -15.76 0.79 -6.62
CA ALA A 135 -16.59 0.33 -5.50
C ALA A 135 -17.38 -0.94 -5.86
N ILE A 136 -18.04 -0.95 -7.01
CA ILE A 136 -18.84 -2.10 -7.48
C ILE A 136 -17.97 -3.35 -7.64
N HIS A 137 -16.77 -3.21 -8.22
CA HIS A 137 -15.82 -4.32 -8.37
C HIS A 137 -15.36 -4.89 -7.04
N GLN A 138 -14.97 -4.03 -6.10
CA GLN A 138 -14.56 -4.46 -4.77
C GLN A 138 -15.72 -5.11 -4.01
N ILE A 139 -16.92 -4.54 -4.10
CA ILE A 139 -18.14 -5.11 -3.50
C ILE A 139 -18.32 -6.52 -4.00
N ASN A 140 -18.31 -6.74 -5.32
CA ASN A 140 -18.56 -8.05 -5.91
C ASN A 140 -17.47 -9.09 -5.63
N ALA A 141 -16.24 -8.69 -5.32
CA ALA A 141 -15.13 -9.61 -5.09
C ALA A 141 -15.39 -10.57 -3.91
N ASP A 142 -14.87 -11.80 -4.00
CA ASP A 142 -14.92 -12.81 -2.94
C ASP A 142 -13.81 -12.55 -1.90
N VAL A 143 -13.96 -11.47 -1.14
CA VAL A 143 -13.00 -10.99 -0.15
C VAL A 143 -13.66 -10.86 1.22
N ALA A 144 -12.87 -10.93 2.29
CA ALA A 144 -13.34 -10.76 3.66
C ALA A 144 -13.63 -9.27 3.97
N SER A 145 -12.74 -8.39 3.50
CA SER A 145 -12.85 -6.95 3.69
C SER A 145 -12.57 -6.18 2.41
N MET A 146 -13.10 -4.97 2.31
CA MET A 146 -12.72 -3.95 1.35
C MET A 146 -12.11 -2.77 2.10
N MET A 147 -10.94 -2.31 1.64
CA MET A 147 -10.31 -1.11 2.13
C MET A 147 -10.47 0.00 1.09
N GLU A 148 -11.48 0.84 1.31
CA GLU A 148 -11.58 2.12 0.60
C GLU A 148 -10.50 3.04 1.16
N ASP A 149 -9.89 3.83 0.28
CA ASP A 149 -8.58 4.39 0.56
C ASP A 149 -8.51 5.88 0.24
N GLU A 150 -8.19 6.68 1.26
CA GLU A 150 -7.84 8.09 1.16
C GLU A 150 -6.34 8.36 1.43
N GLU A 151 -5.47 7.34 1.30
CA GLU A 151 -4.02 7.48 1.50
C GLU A 151 -3.18 7.08 0.27
N ASP A 152 -2.41 5.99 0.30
CA ASP A 152 -1.38 5.74 -0.72
C ASP A 152 -1.92 5.39 -2.11
N ALA A 153 -3.11 4.80 -2.20
CA ALA A 153 -3.83 4.52 -3.44
C ALA A 153 -5.12 5.37 -3.54
N SER A 154 -5.11 6.54 -2.90
CA SER A 154 -6.22 7.49 -2.85
C SER A 154 -6.61 8.05 -4.22
N PRO A 155 -7.89 8.41 -4.43
CA PRO A 155 -8.21 9.48 -5.38
C PRO A 155 -7.43 10.74 -4.98
N ALA A 156 -6.89 11.48 -5.95
CA ALA A 156 -5.99 12.59 -5.62
C ALA A 156 -6.62 13.63 -4.66
N TRP A 157 -5.82 14.05 -3.67
CA TRP A 157 -6.11 15.14 -2.71
C TRP A 157 -5.88 16.55 -3.27
N TYR A 158 -5.43 16.61 -4.51
CA TYR A 158 -5.07 17.82 -5.23
C TYR A 158 -5.74 17.78 -6.60
N VAL A 159 -5.80 18.93 -7.26
CA VAL A 159 -6.21 19.01 -8.66
C VAL A 159 -5.06 18.48 -9.52
N PRO A 160 -5.22 17.36 -10.25
CA PRO A 160 -4.15 16.83 -11.08
C PRO A 160 -3.81 17.78 -12.23
N TRP A 161 -2.55 17.78 -12.63
CA TRP A 161 -2.05 18.69 -13.66
C TRP A 161 -2.77 18.46 -14.99
N GLY A 162 -3.14 19.54 -15.68
CA GLY A 162 -3.81 19.46 -16.99
C GLY A 162 -5.20 18.81 -16.99
N SER A 163 -5.76 18.44 -15.82
CA SER A 163 -7.00 17.66 -15.75
C SER A 163 -8.28 18.45 -16.06
N GLY A 164 -8.20 19.79 -16.07
CA GLY A 164 -9.36 20.67 -16.20
C GLY A 164 -10.35 20.60 -15.03
N ARG A 165 -10.01 19.90 -13.94
CA ARG A 165 -10.86 19.78 -12.75
C ARG A 165 -10.77 21.06 -11.92
N GLU A 166 -11.89 21.40 -11.29
CA GLU A 166 -11.94 22.55 -10.39
C GLU A 166 -11.66 22.19 -8.93
N VAL A 167 -11.77 20.91 -8.57
CA VAL A 167 -11.70 20.38 -7.20
C VAL A 167 -11.03 19.01 -7.21
N ALA A 168 -10.40 18.66 -6.09
CA ALA A 168 -9.69 17.40 -5.93
C ALA A 168 -10.62 16.17 -6.07
N PRO A 169 -10.21 15.10 -6.78
CA PRO A 169 -11.01 13.88 -6.94
C PRO A 169 -11.47 13.19 -5.64
N VAL A 170 -10.76 13.37 -4.53
CA VAL A 170 -11.14 12.81 -3.21
C VAL A 170 -12.55 13.20 -2.77
N TRP A 171 -13.03 14.39 -3.14
CA TRP A 171 -14.40 14.83 -2.80
C TRP A 171 -15.48 14.01 -3.49
N GLU A 172 -15.26 13.66 -4.76
CA GLU A 172 -16.18 12.76 -5.47
C GLU A 172 -16.16 11.36 -4.85
N ALA A 173 -15.00 10.88 -4.43
CA ALA A 173 -14.86 9.59 -3.76
C ALA A 173 -15.67 9.54 -2.47
N ARG A 174 -15.55 10.56 -1.60
CA ARG A 174 -16.34 10.69 -0.37
C ARG A 174 -17.85 10.66 -0.64
N ARG A 175 -18.30 11.36 -1.70
CA ARG A 175 -19.70 11.32 -2.13
C ARG A 175 -20.11 9.93 -2.63
N ILE A 176 -19.28 9.26 -3.41
CA ILE A 176 -19.54 7.89 -3.88
C ILE A 176 -19.69 6.94 -2.69
N VAL A 177 -18.78 6.99 -1.71
CA VAL A 177 -18.86 6.17 -0.50
C VAL A 177 -20.21 6.34 0.18
N LYS A 178 -20.62 7.59 0.44
CA LYS A 178 -21.92 7.90 1.05
C LYS A 178 -23.10 7.35 0.23
N ARG A 179 -23.09 7.55 -1.08
CA ARG A 179 -24.16 7.09 -1.98
C ARG A 179 -24.26 5.57 -2.02
N VAL A 180 -23.12 4.89 -2.16
CA VAL A 180 -23.03 3.42 -2.17
C VAL A 180 -23.51 2.83 -0.85
N LEU A 181 -23.09 3.38 0.30
CA LEU A 181 -23.49 2.86 1.61
C LEU A 181 -24.94 3.16 1.99
N SER A 182 -25.53 4.21 1.43
CA SER A 182 -26.96 4.53 1.58
C SER A 182 -27.86 3.81 0.59
N GLY A 183 -27.30 3.10 -0.39
CA GLY A 183 -28.04 2.38 -1.42
C GLY A 183 -28.46 3.24 -2.62
N ASP A 184 -28.01 4.49 -2.71
CA ASP A 184 -28.19 5.37 -3.86
C ASP A 184 -27.15 5.07 -4.96
N VAL A 185 -27.27 3.87 -5.55
CA VAL A 185 -26.42 3.42 -6.65
C VAL A 185 -27.28 3.26 -7.90
N PRO A 186 -26.94 3.92 -9.02
CA PRO A 186 -27.60 3.66 -10.30
C PRO A 186 -27.49 2.18 -10.68
N ASP A 187 -28.59 1.55 -11.06
CA ASP A 187 -28.61 0.15 -11.48
C ASP A 187 -29.27 -0.03 -12.87
N PRO A 188 -28.48 -0.13 -13.96
CA PRO A 188 -27.03 -0.25 -13.96
C PRO A 188 -26.30 1.10 -13.85
N TYR A 189 -25.05 1.04 -13.39
CA TYR A 189 -24.11 2.14 -13.49
C TYR A 189 -23.36 2.08 -14.83
N TYR A 190 -23.28 3.21 -15.53
CA TYR A 190 -22.59 3.33 -16.82
C TYR A 190 -21.32 4.18 -16.68
N GLU A 191 -20.20 3.67 -17.16
CA GLU A 191 -18.94 4.39 -17.19
C GLU A 191 -18.08 3.93 -18.37
N GLY A 192 -17.58 4.88 -19.17
CA GLY A 192 -16.65 4.58 -20.27
C GLY A 192 -17.19 3.57 -21.28
N GLY A 193 -18.51 3.60 -21.56
CA GLY A 193 -19.19 2.64 -22.45
C GLY A 193 -19.41 1.26 -21.85
N LYS A 194 -19.08 1.04 -20.57
CA LYS A 194 -19.29 -0.22 -19.84
C LYS A 194 -20.44 -0.12 -18.86
N VAL A 195 -21.03 -1.27 -18.55
CA VAL A 195 -22.18 -1.44 -17.66
C VAL A 195 -21.73 -2.21 -16.42
N TYR A 196 -22.01 -1.67 -15.23
CA TYR A 196 -21.64 -2.27 -13.95
C TYR A 196 -22.88 -2.44 -13.07
N ARG A 197 -22.92 -3.55 -12.32
CA ARG A 197 -24.00 -3.89 -11.38
C ARG A 197 -23.43 -4.51 -10.12
N ILE A 198 -24.04 -4.23 -8.98
CA ILE A 198 -23.77 -4.95 -7.73
C ILE A 198 -24.48 -6.31 -7.84
N GLN A 199 -23.73 -7.40 -7.64
CA GLN A 199 -24.16 -8.77 -7.92
C GLN A 199 -24.58 -9.55 -6.67
N LYS A 200 -24.43 -8.97 -5.47
CA LYS A 200 -24.80 -9.62 -4.22
C LYS A 200 -25.51 -8.66 -3.25
N PRO A 201 -26.46 -9.18 -2.44
CA PRO A 201 -27.23 -8.37 -1.50
C PRO A 201 -26.34 -7.81 -0.40
N ARG A 202 -26.79 -6.73 0.25
CA ARG A 202 -26.01 -5.92 1.21
C ARG A 202 -25.43 -6.74 2.36
N GLU A 203 -26.16 -7.74 2.84
CA GLU A 203 -25.76 -8.60 3.96
C GLU A 203 -24.59 -9.53 3.61
N ARG A 204 -24.27 -9.67 2.32
CA ARG A 204 -23.14 -10.46 1.81
C ARG A 204 -21.98 -9.60 1.32
N TRP A 205 -22.02 -8.30 1.56
CA TRP A 205 -20.90 -7.44 1.19
C TRP A 205 -19.72 -7.74 2.12
N PRO A 206 -18.48 -7.69 1.62
CA PRO A 206 -17.31 -7.70 2.49
C PRO A 206 -17.36 -6.51 3.46
N THR A 207 -16.72 -6.64 4.63
CA THR A 207 -16.66 -5.54 5.59
C THR A 207 -15.87 -4.36 5.01
N LEU A 208 -16.44 -3.16 5.07
CA LEU A 208 -15.74 -1.95 4.66
C LEU A 208 -14.87 -1.43 5.82
N ILE A 209 -13.60 -1.16 5.53
CA ILE A 209 -12.66 -0.50 6.44
C ILE A 209 -12.09 0.72 5.71
N HIS A 210 -12.24 1.91 6.27
CA HIS A 210 -11.81 3.16 5.64
C HIS A 210 -10.34 3.45 5.97
N ARG A 211 -9.44 3.47 4.98
CA ARG A 211 -8.05 3.91 5.23
C ARG A 211 -8.01 5.43 5.23
N VAL A 212 -7.74 5.99 6.41
CA VAL A 212 -7.58 7.45 6.59
C VAL A 212 -6.21 7.90 6.07
N PRO A 213 -6.05 9.16 5.64
CA PRO A 213 -4.74 9.71 5.32
C PRO A 213 -3.86 9.75 6.58
N GLY A 214 -2.55 9.57 6.39
CA GLY A 214 -1.58 9.70 7.48
C GLY A 214 -1.55 11.11 8.07
N LEU A 215 -1.08 11.23 9.32
CA LEU A 215 -1.00 12.51 10.05
C LEU A 215 -0.25 13.63 9.29
N HIS A 216 0.64 13.26 8.37
CA HIS A 216 1.49 14.14 7.58
C HIS A 216 0.81 14.75 6.34
N ILE A 217 -0.42 14.32 6.00
CA ILE A 217 -1.20 14.85 4.87
C ILE A 217 -2.11 16.01 5.33
N LEU A 218 -2.24 17.04 4.51
CA LEU A 218 -3.12 18.19 4.72
C LEU A 218 -4.25 18.21 3.68
N ASP A 219 -5.42 18.66 4.13
CA ASP A 219 -6.57 18.98 3.27
C ASP A 219 -6.53 20.48 2.97
N PHE A 220 -6.13 20.85 1.75
CA PHE A 220 -5.98 22.24 1.32
C PHE A 220 -7.31 22.92 0.95
N ASP A 221 -8.37 22.13 0.78
CA ASP A 221 -9.72 22.63 0.48
C ASP A 221 -10.48 23.04 1.76
N VAL A 222 -9.99 22.66 2.93
CA VAL A 222 -10.55 23.03 4.24
C VAL A 222 -9.49 23.71 5.08
N ARG A 223 -9.74 24.96 5.49
CA ARG A 223 -8.84 25.75 6.35
C ARG A 223 -9.53 26.08 7.67
N VAL A 224 -8.73 26.15 8.73
CA VAL A 224 -9.17 26.69 10.03
C VAL A 224 -8.11 27.71 10.44
N ASP A 225 -8.55 28.94 10.68
CA ASP A 225 -7.68 30.07 11.02
C ASP A 225 -6.59 30.29 9.95
N GLY A 226 -7.00 30.21 8.67
CA GLY A 226 -6.15 30.41 7.50
C GLY A 226 -5.21 29.25 7.17
N ARG A 227 -5.12 28.20 7.98
CA ARG A 227 -4.21 27.04 7.76
C ARG A 227 -4.95 25.80 7.28
N PRO A 228 -4.41 25.01 6.33
CA PRO A 228 -4.99 23.74 5.90
C PRO A 228 -5.21 22.79 7.08
N VAL A 229 -6.31 22.04 7.07
CA VAL A 229 -6.65 21.10 8.15
C VAL A 229 -5.85 19.80 7.99
N PRO A 230 -5.37 19.16 9.08
CA PRO A 230 -4.88 17.79 9.00
C PRO A 230 -5.91 16.85 8.36
N ALA A 231 -5.56 16.25 7.23
CA ALA A 231 -6.50 15.50 6.38
C ALA A 231 -7.18 14.32 7.11
N ILE A 232 -6.51 13.77 8.13
CA ILE A 232 -7.08 12.72 8.99
C ILE A 232 -8.35 13.18 9.71
N ILE A 233 -8.44 14.46 10.10
CA ILE A 233 -9.61 15.02 10.79
C ILE A 233 -10.77 15.12 9.81
N THR A 234 -10.55 15.70 8.62
CA THR A 234 -11.61 15.81 7.61
C THR A 234 -12.10 14.44 7.16
N SER A 235 -11.17 13.49 6.94
CA SER A 235 -11.48 12.11 6.57
C SER A 235 -12.34 11.40 7.64
N ILE A 236 -11.89 11.38 8.90
CA ILE A 236 -12.62 10.72 10.01
C ILE A 236 -14.00 11.35 10.20
N VAL A 237 -14.10 12.67 10.25
CA VAL A 237 -15.38 13.35 10.52
C VAL A 237 -16.36 13.13 9.37
N ILE A 238 -15.96 13.42 8.14
CA ILE A 238 -16.84 13.29 6.97
C ILE A 238 -17.29 11.84 6.81
N TYR A 239 -16.36 10.88 6.91
CA TYR A 239 -16.70 9.47 6.80
C TYR A 239 -17.66 9.02 7.91
N THR A 240 -17.34 9.29 9.18
CA THR A 240 -18.15 8.81 10.30
C THR A 240 -19.54 9.43 10.29
N VAL A 241 -19.62 10.76 10.20
CA VAL A 241 -20.90 11.49 10.33
C VAL A 241 -21.84 11.15 9.17
N ASN A 242 -21.32 10.94 7.96
CA ASN A 242 -22.19 10.63 6.81
C ASN A 242 -22.57 9.15 6.69
N ASN A 243 -21.82 8.23 7.32
CA ASN A 243 -21.98 6.79 7.05
C ASN A 243 -22.34 5.93 8.27
N TYR A 244 -22.15 6.42 9.51
CA TYR A 244 -22.34 5.61 10.72
C TYR A 244 -23.70 4.91 10.77
N ASP A 245 -24.82 5.64 10.64
CA ASP A 245 -26.15 5.01 10.76
C ASP A 245 -26.44 4.03 9.61
N ALA A 246 -25.94 4.30 8.40
CA ALA A 246 -26.10 3.39 7.26
C ALA A 246 -25.32 2.08 7.46
N LEU A 247 -24.11 2.16 8.00
CA LEU A 247 -23.28 1.00 8.35
C LEU A 247 -23.90 0.21 9.51
N LYS A 248 -24.37 0.89 10.55
CA LYS A 248 -25.03 0.26 11.71
C LYS A 248 -26.32 -0.46 11.32
N ARG A 249 -27.17 0.14 10.48
CA ARG A 249 -28.38 -0.51 9.96
C ARG A 249 -28.07 -1.76 9.13
N ALA A 250 -26.91 -1.79 8.47
CA ALA A 250 -26.44 -2.95 7.72
C ALA A 250 -25.75 -4.02 8.60
N GLY A 251 -25.76 -3.87 9.93
CA GLY A 251 -25.14 -4.83 10.85
C GLY A 251 -23.62 -4.69 11.00
N SER A 252 -23.04 -3.60 10.49
CA SER A 252 -21.60 -3.29 10.55
C SER A 252 -21.33 -2.07 11.45
N GLY A 253 -20.21 -1.40 11.27
CA GLY A 253 -19.79 -0.23 12.03
C GLY A 253 -18.77 0.61 11.26
N VAL A 254 -18.19 1.60 11.94
CA VAL A 254 -17.17 2.48 11.36
C VAL A 254 -15.80 2.00 11.82
N TYR A 255 -15.00 1.56 10.84
CA TYR A 255 -13.69 0.96 11.07
C TYR A 255 -12.64 1.68 10.23
N PHE A 256 -11.46 1.88 10.79
CA PHE A 256 -10.38 2.62 10.14
C PHE A 256 -9.13 1.78 9.99
N TYR A 257 -8.53 1.84 8.81
CA TYR A 257 -7.11 1.51 8.64
C TYR A 257 -6.29 2.78 8.90
N VAL A 258 -5.40 2.74 9.90
CA VAL A 258 -4.56 3.91 10.28
C VAL A 258 -3.12 3.69 9.81
N PRO A 259 -2.65 4.46 8.81
CA PRO A 259 -1.32 4.29 8.22
C PRO A 259 -0.21 5.06 8.94
N LYS A 260 1.02 4.61 8.72
CA LYS A 260 2.27 5.36 8.96
C LYS A 260 2.40 6.03 10.34
N VAL A 261 1.88 5.41 11.40
CA VAL A 261 2.13 5.81 12.80
C VAL A 261 3.51 5.30 13.20
N GLN A 262 4.33 6.17 13.80
CA GLN A 262 5.72 5.92 14.16
C GLN A 262 5.97 5.92 15.68
N THR A 263 5.16 6.64 16.46
CA THR A 263 5.40 6.82 17.91
C THR A 263 4.14 6.72 18.76
N PRO A 264 4.27 6.51 20.09
CA PRO A 264 3.15 6.52 21.02
C PRO A 264 2.35 7.82 21.01
N GLU A 265 3.02 8.97 20.88
CA GLU A 265 2.36 10.28 20.89
C GLU A 265 1.43 10.43 19.69
N GLU A 266 1.84 9.94 18.52
CA GLU A 266 1.00 9.93 17.33
C GLU A 266 -0.22 9.01 17.49
N ALA A 267 0.00 7.81 18.05
CA ALA A 267 -1.10 6.90 18.39
C ALA A 267 -2.08 7.55 19.39
N LEU A 268 -1.55 8.28 20.38
CA LEU A 268 -2.33 8.99 21.37
C LEU A 268 -3.18 10.11 20.75
N VAL A 269 -2.62 10.89 19.82
CA VAL A 269 -3.39 11.90 19.09
C VAL A 269 -4.56 11.24 18.34
N VAL A 270 -4.32 10.14 17.62
CA VAL A 270 -5.38 9.41 16.90
C VAL A 270 -6.44 8.88 17.88
N GLU A 271 -6.04 8.31 19.02
CA GLU A 271 -6.98 7.84 20.05
C GLU A 271 -7.86 8.98 20.58
N LYS A 272 -7.27 10.14 20.86
CA LYS A 272 -8.01 11.32 21.34
C LYS A 272 -9.01 11.84 20.30
N ILE A 273 -8.61 11.92 19.03
CA ILE A 273 -9.51 12.33 17.93
C ILE A 273 -10.71 11.39 17.86
N LEU A 274 -10.49 10.08 17.85
CA LEU A 274 -11.58 9.10 17.77
C LEU A 274 -12.49 9.14 19.00
N ARG A 275 -11.93 9.31 20.21
CA ARG A 275 -12.73 9.52 21.42
C ARG A 275 -13.60 10.78 21.31
N ARG A 276 -13.05 11.88 20.81
CA ARG A 276 -13.81 13.13 20.68
C ARG A 276 -14.95 13.01 19.66
N VAL A 277 -14.74 12.25 18.57
CA VAL A 277 -15.80 11.90 17.61
C VAL A 277 -16.85 10.99 18.26
N GLU A 278 -16.44 9.97 19.03
CA GLU A 278 -17.38 9.12 19.79
C GLU A 278 -18.23 9.96 20.75
N ASP A 279 -17.64 10.94 21.45
CA ASP A 279 -18.38 11.84 22.34
C ASP A 279 -19.39 12.71 21.61
N ALA A 280 -18.99 13.33 20.50
CA ALA A 280 -19.87 14.15 19.68
C ALA A 280 -21.09 13.37 19.19
N LEU A 281 -20.89 12.09 18.86
CA LEU A 281 -21.92 11.19 18.34
C LEU A 281 -22.63 10.35 19.43
N GLY A 282 -22.17 10.39 20.68
CA GLY A 282 -22.74 9.60 21.78
C GLY A 282 -22.50 8.10 21.67
N LEU A 283 -21.40 7.71 21.04
CA LEU A 283 -20.98 6.32 20.90
C LEU A 283 -20.29 5.84 22.18
N ARG A 284 -20.24 4.52 22.36
CA ARG A 284 -19.41 3.93 23.42
C ARG A 284 -17.93 4.05 23.05
N ARG A 285 -17.06 4.09 24.07
CA ARG A 285 -15.61 4.09 23.86
C ARG A 285 -15.17 2.84 23.11
N GLY A 286 -14.37 3.01 22.07
CA GLY A 286 -13.87 1.92 21.25
C GLY A 286 -14.94 1.30 20.33
N GLU A 287 -16.04 2.01 20.07
CA GLU A 287 -17.03 1.60 19.07
C GLU A 287 -16.52 1.86 17.65
N LEU A 288 -15.73 2.91 17.44
CA LEU A 288 -14.93 3.06 16.22
C LEU A 288 -13.69 2.17 16.34
N LYS A 289 -13.47 1.25 15.39
CA LYS A 289 -12.36 0.27 15.45
C LYS A 289 -11.17 0.67 14.59
N ILE A 290 -9.97 0.23 14.99
CA ILE A 290 -8.71 0.44 14.27
C ILE A 290 -8.15 -0.89 13.77
N ALA A 291 -7.76 -0.91 12.51
CA ALA A 291 -6.74 -1.77 11.95
C ALA A 291 -5.46 -0.92 11.75
N MET A 292 -4.36 -1.31 12.40
CA MET A 292 -3.07 -0.63 12.27
C MET A 292 -2.35 -1.11 11.01
N LEU A 293 -1.72 -0.22 10.25
CA LEU A 293 -0.62 -0.61 9.36
C LEU A 293 0.69 -0.48 10.13
N TYR A 294 1.28 -1.61 10.52
CA TYR A 294 2.61 -1.61 11.14
C TYR A 294 3.65 -1.50 10.03
N GLU A 295 3.77 -0.35 9.40
CA GLU A 295 4.57 -0.16 8.18
C GLU A 295 5.69 0.87 8.33
N GLU A 296 5.93 1.36 9.53
CA GLU A 296 7.06 2.25 9.84
C GLU A 296 8.00 1.55 10.81
N ALA A 297 9.29 1.51 10.49
CA ALA A 297 10.30 0.81 11.28
C ALA A 297 10.34 1.32 12.73
N ARG A 298 10.21 2.63 12.91
CA ARG A 298 10.19 3.29 14.22
C ARG A 298 9.00 2.84 15.09
N ALA A 299 7.86 2.50 14.51
CA ALA A 299 6.71 1.99 15.25
C ALA A 299 7.03 0.69 15.99
N GLY A 300 7.91 -0.14 15.42
CA GLY A 300 8.33 -1.41 16.02
C GLY A 300 9.00 -1.25 17.39
N LEU A 301 9.69 -0.12 17.61
CA LEU A 301 10.32 0.22 18.89
C LEU A 301 9.30 0.46 20.00
N TYR A 302 8.09 0.85 19.63
CA TYR A 302 7.03 1.26 20.54
C TYR A 302 5.76 0.41 20.42
N LEU A 303 5.81 -0.71 19.69
CA LEU A 303 4.62 -1.48 19.32
C LEU A 303 3.76 -1.91 20.53
N PRO A 304 4.33 -2.39 21.67
CA PRO A 304 3.55 -2.67 22.87
C PRO A 304 2.83 -1.43 23.44
N VAL A 305 3.46 -0.26 23.36
CA VAL A 305 2.90 1.00 23.86
C VAL A 305 1.78 1.49 22.95
N ILE A 306 1.96 1.43 21.63
CA ILE A 306 0.94 1.78 20.64
C ILE A 306 -0.30 0.89 20.83
N PHE A 307 -0.10 -0.42 21.00
CA PHE A 307 -1.19 -1.36 21.26
C PHE A 307 -1.90 -1.07 22.58
N TRP A 308 -1.15 -0.70 23.62
CA TRP A 308 -1.73 -0.30 24.91
C TRP A 308 -2.56 0.98 24.81
N ILE A 309 -2.12 1.97 24.01
CA ILE A 309 -2.87 3.20 23.76
C ILE A 309 -4.17 2.92 22.99
N TRP A 310 -4.11 2.08 21.96
CA TRP A 310 -5.29 1.72 21.13
C TRP A 310 -6.09 0.52 21.65
N ARG A 311 -5.84 0.08 22.89
CA ARG A 311 -6.41 -1.18 23.42
C ARG A 311 -7.93 -1.29 23.37
N GLU A 312 -8.65 -0.17 23.38
CA GLU A 312 -10.12 -0.18 23.31
C GLU A 312 -10.66 -0.52 21.92
N ARG A 313 -9.82 -0.37 20.87
CA ARG A 313 -10.29 -0.37 19.48
C ARG A 313 -9.41 -1.10 18.46
N LEU A 314 -8.15 -1.43 18.78
CA LEU A 314 -7.25 -2.13 17.85
C LEU A 314 -7.68 -3.57 17.65
N VAL A 315 -8.00 -3.95 16.42
CA VAL A 315 -8.48 -5.30 16.04
C VAL A 315 -7.54 -6.05 15.10
N LYS A 316 -6.72 -5.33 14.35
CA LYS A 316 -5.84 -5.87 13.31
C LYS A 316 -4.53 -5.09 13.29
N SER A 317 -3.42 -5.76 12.97
CA SER A 317 -2.14 -5.11 12.65
C SER A 317 -1.57 -5.72 11.37
N ASN A 318 -1.45 -4.92 10.32
CA ASN A 318 -1.03 -5.35 8.99
C ASN A 318 0.50 -5.27 8.84
N ASN A 319 1.08 -6.26 8.15
CA ASN A 319 2.47 -6.23 7.72
C ASN A 319 2.61 -5.70 6.27
N GLY A 320 3.18 -4.51 6.09
CA GLY A 320 3.54 -3.94 4.78
C GLY A 320 4.98 -4.26 4.36
N ARG A 321 5.26 -4.28 3.05
CA ARG A 321 6.63 -4.46 2.52
C ARG A 321 7.29 -3.12 2.18
N TRP A 322 6.68 -2.34 1.30
CA TRP A 322 7.32 -1.16 0.70
C TRP A 322 7.51 0.00 1.66
N ASP A 323 6.48 0.38 2.41
CA ASP A 323 6.64 1.43 3.42
C ASP A 323 7.59 1.02 4.54
N TYR A 324 7.55 -0.24 4.99
CA TYR A 324 8.43 -0.72 6.06
C TYR A 324 9.90 -0.69 5.63
N LEU A 325 10.21 -1.21 4.44
CA LEU A 325 11.56 -1.14 3.89
C LEU A 325 11.98 0.31 3.57
N GLY A 326 11.07 1.15 3.05
CA GLY A 326 11.32 2.58 2.86
C GLY A 326 11.71 3.26 4.16
N SER A 327 10.95 3.01 5.23
CA SER A 327 11.21 3.50 6.59
C SER A 327 12.55 3.02 7.17
N LEU A 328 12.95 1.77 6.87
CA LEU A 328 14.27 1.25 7.23
C LEU A 328 15.39 1.97 6.48
N ILE A 329 15.25 2.20 5.17
CA ILE A 329 16.23 2.94 4.37
C ILE A 329 16.34 4.38 4.89
N GLU A 330 15.22 5.02 5.22
CA GLU A 330 15.18 6.35 5.83
C GLU A 330 15.91 6.39 7.18
N MET A 331 15.65 5.42 8.05
CA MET A 331 16.31 5.30 9.36
C MET A 331 17.83 5.26 9.22
N TRP A 332 18.35 4.57 8.20
CA TRP A 332 19.77 4.38 7.93
C TRP A 332 20.38 5.37 6.93
N LYS A 333 19.60 6.35 6.44
CA LYS A 333 19.96 7.19 5.28
C LYS A 333 21.32 7.89 5.36
N ASP A 334 21.85 8.12 6.56
CA ASP A 334 23.12 8.82 6.79
C ASP A 334 24.29 7.88 7.16
N GLU A 335 24.02 6.62 7.47
CA GLU A 335 25.00 5.67 8.03
C GLU A 335 25.23 4.42 7.18
N ALA A 336 24.22 3.98 6.41
CA ALA A 336 24.33 2.79 5.58
C ALA A 336 23.47 2.88 4.32
N VAL A 337 23.91 2.18 3.29
CA VAL A 337 23.17 2.01 2.04
C VAL A 337 22.65 0.57 1.99
N TYR A 338 21.35 0.42 1.81
CA TYR A 338 20.73 -0.89 1.65
C TYR A 338 21.09 -1.50 0.28
N PRO A 339 21.14 -2.85 0.15
CA PRO A 339 21.12 -3.48 -1.16
C PRO A 339 19.77 -3.21 -1.84
N ASP A 340 19.64 -3.64 -3.09
CA ASP A 340 18.41 -3.45 -3.85
C ASP A 340 17.14 -3.90 -3.06
N PRO A 341 16.20 -2.98 -2.77
CA PRO A 341 15.00 -3.30 -2.00
C PRO A 341 14.06 -4.30 -2.70
N GLN A 342 14.11 -4.42 -4.03
CA GLN A 342 13.30 -5.39 -4.78
C GLN A 342 13.66 -6.84 -4.41
N ASN A 343 14.92 -7.08 -4.03
CA ASN A 343 15.40 -8.40 -3.60
C ASN A 343 15.11 -8.73 -2.12
N ILE A 344 14.73 -7.74 -1.31
CA ILE A 344 14.35 -7.96 0.10
C ILE A 344 12.87 -8.35 0.15
N THR A 345 12.58 -9.63 -0.09
CA THR A 345 11.21 -10.19 -0.06
C THR A 345 10.73 -10.48 1.35
N MET A 346 9.44 -10.80 1.52
CA MET A 346 8.86 -11.22 2.81
C MET A 346 9.47 -12.53 3.38
N THR A 347 10.35 -13.21 2.63
CA THR A 347 11.11 -14.38 3.08
C THR A 347 12.50 -14.03 3.63
N HIS A 348 12.96 -12.79 3.43
CA HIS A 348 14.25 -12.33 3.95
C HIS A 348 14.24 -12.35 5.49
N PRO A 349 15.35 -12.72 6.18
CA PRO A 349 15.39 -12.82 7.64
C PRO A 349 14.81 -11.62 8.40
N ILE A 350 15.16 -10.39 7.99
CA ILE A 350 14.61 -9.15 8.57
C ILE A 350 13.07 -9.07 8.47
N MET A 351 12.51 -9.48 7.32
CA MET A 351 11.06 -9.47 7.07
C MET A 351 10.35 -10.63 7.78
N MET A 352 11.03 -11.76 7.98
CA MET A 352 10.52 -12.87 8.78
C MET A 352 10.45 -12.50 10.27
N ALA A 353 11.47 -11.81 10.80
CA ALA A 353 11.45 -11.29 12.17
C ALA A 353 10.32 -10.27 12.36
N TYR A 354 10.17 -9.35 11.42
CA TYR A 354 9.09 -8.36 11.40
C TYR A 354 7.68 -8.98 11.46
N GLN A 355 7.41 -10.01 10.65
CA GLN A 355 6.11 -10.71 10.67
C GLN A 355 5.88 -11.48 11.97
N LYS A 356 6.91 -12.19 12.47
CA LYS A 356 6.83 -12.94 13.72
C LYS A 356 6.63 -12.01 14.93
N TYR A 357 7.30 -10.86 14.95
CA TYR A 357 7.15 -9.86 16.00
C TYR A 357 5.72 -9.32 16.02
N ASN A 358 5.18 -8.93 14.87
CA ASN A 358 3.79 -8.48 14.77
C ASN A 358 2.79 -9.57 15.22
N ALA A 359 2.99 -10.82 14.78
CA ALA A 359 2.13 -11.93 15.15
C ALA A 359 2.15 -12.22 16.65
N LEU A 360 3.33 -12.20 17.27
CA LEU A 360 3.47 -12.41 18.71
C LEU A 360 2.82 -11.26 19.49
N MET A 361 3.01 -10.00 19.09
CA MET A 361 2.37 -8.86 19.77
C MET A 361 0.85 -8.93 19.67
N CYS A 362 0.30 -9.26 18.48
CA CYS A 362 -1.13 -9.45 18.28
C CYS A 362 -1.69 -10.61 19.12
N LEU A 363 -0.96 -11.72 19.24
CA LEU A 363 -1.34 -12.83 20.09
C LEU A 363 -1.36 -12.43 21.56
N MET A 364 -0.27 -11.85 22.07
CA MET A 364 -0.13 -11.48 23.46
C MET A 364 -1.18 -10.44 23.88
N ALA A 365 -1.41 -9.41 23.04
CA ALA A 365 -2.34 -8.34 23.34
C ALA A 365 -3.80 -8.74 23.05
N GLY A 366 -4.03 -9.54 22.00
CA GLY A 366 -5.35 -9.90 21.51
C GLY A 366 -6.09 -10.94 22.35
N LEU A 367 -5.41 -11.61 23.29
CA LEU A 367 -6.05 -12.56 24.21
C LEU A 367 -7.04 -11.85 25.15
N GLY A 368 -8.32 -12.21 25.01
CA GLY A 368 -9.39 -11.83 25.91
C GLY A 368 -9.26 -12.52 27.26
N ARG A 369 -10.02 -12.02 28.25
CA ARG A 369 -10.08 -12.62 29.59
C ARG A 369 -10.63 -14.05 29.58
N ASP A 370 -11.47 -14.37 28.60
CA ASP A 370 -12.01 -15.71 28.34
C ASP A 370 -11.04 -16.60 27.54
N GLY A 371 -9.84 -16.09 27.23
CA GLY A 371 -8.81 -16.75 26.45
C GLY A 371 -9.05 -16.70 24.94
N ARG A 372 -10.13 -16.12 24.41
CA ARG A 372 -10.34 -16.02 22.95
C ARG A 372 -9.52 -14.88 22.35
N LEU A 373 -9.22 -14.95 21.07
CA LEU A 373 -8.48 -13.89 20.36
C LEU A 373 -9.43 -12.87 19.77
N ASN A 374 -9.29 -11.62 20.20
CA ASN A 374 -10.02 -10.46 19.69
C ASN A 374 -9.22 -9.66 18.64
N ALA A 375 -7.96 -10.01 18.42
CA ALA A 375 -7.12 -9.38 17.40
C ALA A 375 -6.21 -10.40 16.75
N ALA A 376 -5.76 -10.09 15.53
CA ALA A 376 -4.81 -10.92 14.80
C ALA A 376 -4.00 -10.08 13.80
N PRO A 377 -2.80 -10.54 13.41
CA PRO A 377 -2.06 -9.90 12.34
C PRO A 377 -2.72 -10.16 10.99
N VAL A 378 -2.53 -9.24 10.05
CA VAL A 378 -2.97 -9.35 8.65
C VAL A 378 -1.73 -9.39 7.75
N GLY A 379 -1.73 -10.29 6.77
CA GLY A 379 -0.63 -10.46 5.82
C GLY A 379 -0.49 -9.28 4.86
N GLY A 380 0.59 -9.29 4.08
CA GLY A 380 0.95 -8.17 3.21
C GLY A 380 0.28 -8.20 1.84
N MET A 381 0.58 -7.18 1.02
CA MET A 381 0.00 -7.01 -0.30
C MET A 381 0.50 -8.03 -1.32
N ALA A 382 -0.43 -8.70 -2.03
CA ALA A 382 -0.17 -9.34 -3.31
C ALA A 382 -0.67 -8.43 -4.46
N ALA A 383 0.21 -7.58 -4.98
CA ALA A 383 -0.14 -6.48 -5.89
C ALA A 383 -0.15 -6.83 -7.39
N VAL A 384 0.17 -8.08 -7.77
CA VAL A 384 0.22 -8.48 -9.19
C VAL A 384 -1.17 -8.37 -9.82
N MET A 385 -1.22 -7.78 -11.01
CA MET A 385 -2.38 -7.75 -11.88
C MET A 385 -2.22 -8.79 -12.99
N LEU A 386 -3.31 -9.48 -13.30
CA LEU A 386 -3.36 -10.37 -14.46
C LEU A 386 -3.39 -9.56 -15.75
N TYR A 387 -2.59 -9.96 -16.74
CA TYR A 387 -2.70 -9.39 -18.08
C TYR A 387 -3.98 -9.88 -18.74
N ARG A 388 -4.63 -8.99 -19.48
CA ARG A 388 -5.85 -9.29 -20.22
C ARG A 388 -5.53 -10.14 -21.47
N PRO A 389 -6.50 -10.94 -21.97
CA PRO A 389 -6.32 -11.71 -23.21
C PRO A 389 -5.95 -10.85 -24.43
N ASP A 390 -6.42 -9.60 -24.47
CA ASP A 390 -6.18 -8.62 -25.54
C ASP A 390 -4.88 -7.80 -25.37
N ASP A 391 -3.99 -8.23 -24.47
CA ASP A 391 -2.65 -7.66 -24.34
C ASP A 391 -1.86 -7.85 -25.65
N PRO A 392 -1.32 -6.78 -26.28
CA PRO A 392 -0.69 -6.85 -27.60
C PRO A 392 0.60 -7.69 -27.60
N TYR A 393 1.22 -7.87 -26.43
CA TYR A 393 2.40 -8.71 -26.23
C TYR A 393 2.05 -10.13 -25.78
N GLN A 394 0.75 -10.44 -25.67
CA GLN A 394 0.20 -11.72 -25.23
C GLN A 394 0.76 -12.18 -23.88
N ARG A 395 1.06 -11.23 -22.97
CA ARG A 395 1.66 -11.51 -21.65
C ARG A 395 0.72 -12.23 -20.69
N HIS A 396 -0.57 -12.34 -21.02
CA HIS A 396 -1.53 -13.15 -20.26
C HIS A 396 -1.12 -14.62 -20.14
N ARG A 397 -0.26 -15.13 -21.04
CA ARG A 397 0.34 -16.46 -20.91
C ARG A 397 1.16 -16.62 -19.62
N TYR A 398 1.69 -15.54 -19.05
CA TYR A 398 2.43 -15.55 -17.78
C TYR A 398 1.55 -15.45 -16.53
N ASN A 399 0.21 -15.33 -16.67
CA ASN A 399 -0.72 -15.22 -15.53
C ASN A 399 -0.63 -16.43 -14.58
N ALA A 400 -0.27 -17.62 -15.08
CA ALA A 400 -0.05 -18.80 -14.23
C ALA A 400 1.02 -18.58 -13.15
N ARG A 401 2.08 -17.81 -13.46
CA ARG A 401 3.13 -17.46 -12.48
C ARG A 401 2.58 -16.60 -11.36
N ALA A 402 1.75 -15.61 -11.71
CA ALA A 402 1.10 -14.73 -10.74
C ALA A 402 0.17 -15.51 -9.80
N LEU A 403 -0.66 -16.40 -10.36
CA LEU A 403 -1.57 -17.27 -9.59
C LEU A 403 -0.81 -18.19 -8.62
N ARG A 404 0.31 -18.77 -9.06
CA ARG A 404 1.15 -19.58 -8.18
C ARG A 404 1.81 -18.75 -7.09
N ALA A 405 2.32 -17.56 -7.43
CA ALA A 405 3.02 -16.69 -6.49
C ALA A 405 2.12 -16.22 -5.35
N ILE A 406 0.88 -15.77 -5.63
CA ILE A 406 -0.05 -15.39 -4.55
C ILE A 406 -0.37 -16.58 -3.64
N TRP A 407 -0.61 -17.76 -4.21
CA TRP A 407 -0.91 -18.96 -3.41
C TRP A 407 0.22 -19.30 -2.45
N LEU A 408 1.48 -19.30 -2.92
CA LEU A 408 2.65 -19.55 -2.09
C LEU A 408 2.82 -18.50 -1.00
N ASP A 409 2.64 -17.23 -1.36
CA ASP A 409 2.81 -16.12 -0.43
C ASP A 409 1.77 -16.18 0.70
N LYS A 410 0.50 -16.45 0.37
CA LYS A 410 -0.58 -16.53 1.36
C LYS A 410 -0.49 -17.80 2.20
N LEU A 411 -0.01 -18.91 1.63
CA LEU A 411 0.33 -20.10 2.41
C LEU A 411 1.49 -19.82 3.39
N ARG A 412 2.55 -19.14 2.95
CA ARG A 412 3.68 -18.77 3.80
C ARG A 412 3.21 -17.93 5.00
N GLU A 413 2.43 -16.88 4.77
CA GLU A 413 1.87 -16.02 5.83
C GLU A 413 1.04 -16.85 6.82
N ARG A 414 0.18 -17.70 6.28
CA ARG A 414 -0.68 -18.60 7.04
C ARG A 414 0.12 -19.50 7.99
N LEU A 415 1.20 -20.11 7.49
CA LEU A 415 2.04 -21.01 8.29
C LEU A 415 2.88 -20.26 9.34
N ILE A 416 3.34 -19.03 9.04
CA ILE A 416 4.00 -18.17 10.03
C ILE A 416 3.07 -17.87 11.22
N GLY A 417 1.77 -17.79 10.96
CA GLY A 417 0.73 -17.53 11.96
C GLY A 417 0.36 -18.70 12.85
N LEU A 418 0.88 -19.91 12.58
CA LEU A 418 0.68 -21.07 13.44
C LEU A 418 1.65 -20.99 14.62
N ILE A 419 1.16 -20.56 15.77
CA ILE A 419 1.95 -20.42 17.00
C ILE A 419 1.46 -21.43 18.02
N PHE A 420 2.34 -22.31 18.49
CA PHE A 420 2.03 -23.29 19.53
C PHE A 420 2.68 -22.89 20.86
N VAL A 421 1.86 -22.54 21.84
CA VAL A 421 2.32 -22.25 23.21
C VAL A 421 2.31 -23.55 24.00
N THR A 422 3.48 -24.08 24.30
CA THR A 422 3.64 -25.42 24.88
C THR A 422 3.61 -25.41 26.41
N GLU A 423 3.09 -26.48 27.00
CA GLU A 423 3.19 -26.77 28.45
C GLU A 423 4.35 -27.72 28.78
N GLU A 424 5.03 -28.22 27.75
CA GLU A 424 6.11 -29.19 27.83
C GLU A 424 7.42 -28.61 27.27
N PRO A 425 8.60 -29.09 27.70
CA PRO A 425 9.90 -28.59 27.25
C PRO A 425 10.28 -29.11 25.85
N VAL A 426 9.39 -28.93 24.88
CA VAL A 426 9.60 -29.27 23.46
C VAL A 426 10.06 -28.04 22.67
N LYS A 427 10.95 -28.27 21.69
CA LYS A 427 11.48 -27.21 20.82
C LYS A 427 10.87 -27.20 19.42
N LYS A 428 10.41 -28.36 18.95
CA LYS A 428 9.77 -28.55 17.64
C LYS A 428 8.66 -29.59 17.81
N VAL A 429 7.54 -29.36 17.13
CA VAL A 429 6.38 -30.25 17.10
C VAL A 429 5.74 -30.18 15.71
N LYS A 430 5.04 -31.23 15.30
CA LYS A 430 4.29 -31.24 14.05
C LYS A 430 2.85 -30.80 14.29
N LEU A 431 2.27 -30.09 13.32
CA LEU A 431 0.87 -29.67 13.40
C LEU A 431 -0.07 -30.85 13.70
N ARG A 432 0.12 -31.98 12.99
CA ARG A 432 -0.65 -33.21 13.22
C ARG A 432 -0.55 -33.74 14.65
N GLU A 433 0.61 -33.65 15.30
CA GLU A 433 0.81 -34.14 16.67
C GLU A 433 0.06 -33.27 17.68
N ILE A 434 0.00 -31.95 17.42
CA ILE A 434 -0.81 -31.02 18.20
C ILE A 434 -2.31 -31.32 18.04
N LEU A 435 -2.77 -31.51 16.79
CA LEU A 435 -4.18 -31.80 16.50
C LEU A 435 -4.65 -33.16 17.06
N GLU A 436 -3.75 -34.13 17.11
CA GLU A 436 -3.98 -35.45 17.73
C GLU A 436 -3.87 -35.45 19.26
N GLY A 437 -3.50 -34.32 19.88
CA GLY A 437 -3.35 -34.20 21.33
C GLY A 437 -2.13 -34.93 21.91
N LYS A 438 -1.11 -35.21 21.09
CA LYS A 438 0.13 -35.90 21.52
C LYS A 438 1.08 -35.01 22.33
N VAL A 439 0.90 -33.69 22.26
CA VAL A 439 1.69 -32.70 22.99
C VAL A 439 0.75 -31.71 23.66
N ARG A 440 0.99 -31.39 24.95
CA ARG A 440 0.16 -30.43 25.68
C ARG A 440 0.54 -28.99 25.39
N GLY A 441 -0.47 -28.16 25.20
CA GLY A 441 -0.33 -26.74 24.92
C GLY A 441 -1.51 -26.20 24.12
N ARG A 442 -1.35 -25.00 23.59
CA ARG A 442 -2.39 -24.29 22.85
C ARG A 442 -1.88 -23.80 21.50
N LEU A 443 -2.55 -24.24 20.44
CA LEU A 443 -2.32 -23.75 19.08
C LEU A 443 -3.14 -22.49 18.82
N TYR A 444 -2.48 -21.48 18.27
CA TYR A 444 -3.10 -20.27 17.75
C TYR A 444 -2.92 -20.21 16.26
N ASP A 445 -3.97 -19.72 15.61
CA ASP A 445 -4.16 -19.84 14.17
C ASP A 445 -4.32 -18.46 13.54
N LEU A 446 -3.21 -17.73 13.43
CA LEU A 446 -3.15 -16.34 13.01
C LEU A 446 -3.02 -16.19 11.48
N PHE A 447 -2.91 -14.95 11.00
CA PHE A 447 -2.82 -14.62 9.56
C PHE A 447 -3.91 -15.30 8.72
N ARG A 448 -5.17 -15.30 9.21
CA ARG A 448 -6.35 -15.75 8.46
C ARG A 448 -6.76 -14.75 7.37
N GLN A 449 -6.21 -13.53 7.41
CA GLN A 449 -6.47 -12.46 6.44
C GLN A 449 -5.16 -11.92 5.85
N SER A 450 -5.22 -11.45 4.61
CA SER A 450 -4.08 -10.86 3.88
C SER A 450 -4.57 -9.97 2.73
N TRP A 451 -3.69 -9.19 2.10
CA TRP A 451 -4.09 -8.17 1.12
C TRP A 451 -3.98 -8.59 -0.34
N VAL A 452 -4.86 -8.03 -1.17
CA VAL A 452 -4.87 -8.18 -2.63
C VAL A 452 -5.23 -6.85 -3.32
N ALA A 453 -4.65 -6.58 -4.49
CA ALA A 453 -4.91 -5.35 -5.23
C ALA A 453 -5.91 -5.49 -6.40
N THR A 454 -6.41 -6.70 -6.66
CA THR A 454 -7.25 -6.98 -7.83
C THR A 454 -8.47 -7.85 -7.47
N PRO A 455 -9.65 -7.58 -8.08
CA PRO A 455 -10.86 -8.36 -7.88
C PRO A 455 -10.96 -9.60 -8.79
N GLU A 456 -9.94 -9.86 -9.63
CA GLU A 456 -9.95 -10.97 -10.60
C GLU A 456 -10.17 -12.32 -9.90
N GLU A 457 -11.26 -13.01 -10.27
CA GLU A 457 -11.77 -14.17 -9.54
C GLU A 457 -10.72 -15.28 -9.38
N ALA A 458 -9.98 -15.61 -10.43
CA ALA A 458 -8.94 -16.64 -10.38
C ALA A 458 -7.81 -16.28 -9.39
N TYR A 459 -7.45 -15.00 -9.32
CA TYR A 459 -6.38 -14.50 -8.45
C TYR A 459 -6.84 -14.44 -6.99
N VAL A 460 -8.04 -13.93 -6.75
CA VAL A 460 -8.69 -13.92 -5.43
C VAL A 460 -8.86 -15.35 -4.89
N ARG A 461 -9.33 -16.28 -5.73
CA ARG A 461 -9.49 -17.70 -5.38
C ARG A 461 -8.14 -18.34 -4.99
N ALA A 462 -7.08 -18.06 -5.75
CA ALA A 462 -5.75 -18.58 -5.48
C ALA A 462 -5.21 -18.15 -4.11
N GLY A 463 -5.38 -16.88 -3.73
CA GLY A 463 -4.95 -16.39 -2.41
C GLY A 463 -5.88 -16.83 -1.26
N ASN A 464 -7.19 -16.97 -1.52
CA ASN A 464 -8.16 -17.40 -0.51
C ASN A 464 -8.01 -18.87 -0.09
N GLU A 465 -7.60 -19.77 -1.01
CA GLU A 465 -7.51 -21.21 -0.72
C GLU A 465 -6.70 -21.50 0.57
N PRO A 466 -5.43 -21.08 0.71
CA PRO A 466 -4.66 -21.34 1.94
C PRO A 466 -5.21 -20.61 3.17
N LEU A 467 -5.75 -19.39 2.99
CA LEU A 467 -6.26 -18.57 4.11
C LEU A 467 -7.56 -19.12 4.70
N ARG A 468 -8.40 -19.77 3.89
CA ARG A 468 -9.70 -20.30 4.30
C ARG A 468 -9.66 -21.79 4.66
N ALA A 469 -8.65 -22.54 4.19
CA ALA A 469 -8.48 -23.95 4.50
C ALA A 469 -8.51 -24.24 6.00
N ARG A 470 -9.06 -25.41 6.36
CA ARG A 470 -9.04 -25.90 7.73
C ARG A 470 -7.63 -26.38 8.09
N LEU A 471 -7.29 -26.40 9.38
CA LEU A 471 -5.97 -26.82 9.85
C LEU A 471 -5.60 -28.24 9.37
N GLU A 472 -6.57 -29.15 9.37
CA GLU A 472 -6.40 -30.57 8.95
C GLU A 472 -6.18 -30.73 7.43
N GLU A 473 -6.40 -29.67 6.66
CA GLU A 473 -6.27 -29.67 5.20
C GLU A 473 -4.97 -29.05 4.72
N LEU A 474 -4.31 -28.21 5.52
CA LEU A 474 -3.11 -27.47 5.12
C LEU A 474 -1.97 -28.39 4.66
N GLU A 475 -1.68 -29.46 5.41
CA GLU A 475 -0.66 -30.43 5.01
C GLU A 475 -1.04 -31.16 3.71
N LYS A 476 -2.33 -31.39 3.48
CA LYS A 476 -2.80 -31.99 2.22
C LYS A 476 -2.58 -31.06 1.05
N LEU A 477 -2.79 -29.75 1.21
CA LEU A 477 -2.52 -28.73 0.18
C LEU A 477 -1.04 -28.77 -0.25
N ILE A 478 -0.14 -28.77 0.74
CA ILE A 478 1.31 -28.80 0.52
C ILE A 478 1.75 -30.08 -0.22
N ASN A 479 1.13 -31.22 0.13
CA ASN A 479 1.52 -32.55 -0.32
C ASN A 479 0.71 -33.08 -1.52
N ARG A 480 -0.07 -32.24 -2.20
CA ARG A 480 -0.69 -32.61 -3.49
C ARG A 480 0.38 -33.06 -4.50
N PRO A 481 0.04 -33.95 -5.46
CA PRO A 481 0.91 -34.23 -6.59
C PRO A 481 1.32 -32.94 -7.31
N VAL A 482 2.60 -32.86 -7.68
CA VAL A 482 3.11 -31.68 -8.39
C VAL A 482 2.58 -31.67 -9.82
N LYS A 483 1.97 -30.56 -10.23
CA LYS A 483 1.42 -30.33 -11.56
C LYS A 483 2.08 -29.11 -12.18
N TYR A 484 2.20 -29.14 -13.51
CA TYR A 484 2.78 -28.04 -14.28
C TYR A 484 1.85 -27.61 -15.40
N VAL A 485 1.90 -26.31 -15.70
CA VAL A 485 1.38 -25.71 -16.94
C VAL A 485 2.61 -25.29 -17.76
N GLU A 486 2.58 -25.55 -19.06
CA GLU A 486 3.66 -25.18 -19.96
C GLU A 486 3.35 -23.84 -20.63
N VAL A 487 4.30 -22.89 -20.54
CA VAL A 487 4.21 -21.57 -21.19
C VAL A 487 5.55 -21.28 -21.83
N ASP A 488 5.57 -21.08 -23.15
CA ASP A 488 6.78 -20.83 -23.94
C ASP A 488 7.89 -21.88 -23.69
N GLY A 489 7.51 -23.16 -23.53
CA GLY A 489 8.44 -24.25 -23.21
C GLY A 489 8.95 -24.28 -21.76
N VAL A 490 8.51 -23.33 -20.91
CA VAL A 490 8.84 -23.28 -19.48
C VAL A 490 7.73 -23.93 -18.66
N LYS A 491 8.10 -24.92 -17.84
CA LYS A 491 7.17 -25.54 -16.88
C LYS A 491 6.96 -24.62 -15.68
N ILE A 492 5.74 -24.12 -15.54
CA ILE A 492 5.30 -23.30 -14.41
C ILE A 492 4.44 -24.18 -13.49
N PRO A 493 4.69 -24.23 -12.17
CA PRO A 493 3.83 -24.98 -11.27
C PRO A 493 2.39 -24.47 -11.32
N ALA A 494 1.43 -25.38 -11.45
CA ALA A 494 0.02 -25.01 -11.45
C ALA A 494 -0.40 -24.49 -10.08
N VAL A 495 -1.43 -23.63 -10.02
CA VAL A 495 -1.93 -23.08 -8.74
C VAL A 495 -2.48 -24.19 -7.82
N ASP A 496 -3.09 -25.23 -8.39
CA ASP A 496 -3.61 -26.39 -7.66
C ASP A 496 -2.55 -27.47 -7.38
N SER A 497 -1.28 -27.22 -7.73
CA SER A 497 -0.14 -28.11 -7.45
C SER A 497 0.25 -28.09 -5.97
N GLY A 498 0.78 -29.20 -5.48
CA GLY A 498 1.55 -29.20 -4.23
C GLY A 498 2.85 -28.43 -4.38
N LEU A 499 3.63 -28.32 -3.29
CA LEU A 499 4.95 -27.69 -3.35
C LEU A 499 5.90 -28.50 -4.22
N THR A 500 6.53 -27.83 -5.19
CA THR A 500 7.69 -28.34 -5.93
C THR A 500 8.88 -28.51 -5.00
N GLU A 501 9.91 -29.23 -5.45
CA GLU A 501 11.12 -29.42 -4.65
C GLU A 501 11.77 -28.09 -4.24
N GLN A 502 11.88 -27.12 -5.16
CA GLN A 502 12.47 -25.81 -4.86
C GLN A 502 11.65 -25.03 -3.82
N GLU A 503 10.33 -25.06 -3.93
CA GLU A 503 9.43 -24.40 -2.97
C GLU A 503 9.46 -25.12 -1.61
N ARG A 504 9.58 -26.46 -1.58
CA ARG A 504 9.76 -27.22 -0.33
C ARG A 504 11.05 -26.82 0.37
N GLN A 505 12.17 -26.78 -0.36
CA GLN A 505 13.45 -26.36 0.21
C GLN A 505 13.38 -24.93 0.76
N LEU A 506 12.65 -24.03 0.12
CA LEU A 506 12.40 -22.70 0.67
C LEU A 506 11.61 -22.77 1.99
N PHE A 507 10.50 -23.50 2.04
CA PHE A 507 9.67 -23.61 3.24
C PHE A 507 10.39 -24.32 4.40
N ILE A 508 11.25 -25.30 4.12
CA ILE A 508 12.14 -25.94 5.10
C ILE A 508 13.14 -24.91 5.66
N ARG A 509 13.81 -24.13 4.80
CA ARG A 509 14.74 -23.07 5.25
C ARG A 509 14.06 -22.01 6.11
N LEU A 510 12.79 -21.71 5.83
CA LEU A 510 11.98 -20.78 6.62
C LEU A 510 11.47 -21.40 7.94
N GLY A 511 11.65 -22.71 8.14
CA GLY A 511 11.18 -23.44 9.32
C GLY A 511 9.67 -23.61 9.38
N LEU A 512 8.98 -23.61 8.24
CA LEU A 512 7.52 -23.75 8.14
C LEU A 512 7.08 -25.21 7.98
N ILE A 513 7.95 -26.04 7.42
CA ILE A 513 7.77 -27.49 7.27
C ILE A 513 9.07 -28.23 7.58
N ASP A 514 8.97 -29.52 7.90
CA ASP A 514 10.11 -30.43 8.00
C ASP A 514 10.49 -31.08 6.65
N GLU A 515 11.56 -31.87 6.63
CA GLU A 515 12.08 -32.55 5.44
C GLU A 515 11.09 -33.57 4.84
N ALA A 516 10.14 -34.04 5.65
CA ALA A 516 9.06 -34.93 5.23
C ALA A 516 7.80 -34.16 4.77
N GLY A 517 7.84 -32.82 4.78
CA GLY A 517 6.72 -31.98 4.35
C GLY A 517 5.59 -31.86 5.38
N ASN A 518 5.85 -32.17 6.66
CA ASN A 518 4.91 -31.91 7.75
C ASN A 518 5.04 -30.45 8.21
N ILE A 519 3.92 -29.80 8.54
CA ILE A 519 3.93 -28.42 9.03
C ILE A 519 4.51 -28.37 10.44
N THR A 520 5.37 -27.38 10.70
CA THR A 520 6.01 -27.14 12.00
C THR A 520 5.62 -25.77 12.55
N PRO A 521 4.56 -25.67 13.39
CA PRO A 521 4.17 -24.42 14.04
C PRO A 521 5.32 -23.81 14.86
N TRP A 522 5.33 -22.49 15.00
CA TRP A 522 6.30 -21.78 15.82
C TRP A 522 6.05 -22.06 17.31
N VAL A 523 6.93 -22.82 17.94
CA VAL A 523 6.83 -23.20 19.35
C VAL A 523 7.31 -22.07 20.24
N ILE A 524 6.45 -21.62 21.16
CA ILE A 524 6.78 -20.64 22.19
C ILE A 524 6.62 -21.32 23.55
N ARG A 525 7.70 -21.33 24.34
CA ARG A 525 7.65 -21.78 25.74
C ARG A 525 7.45 -20.57 26.66
N PRO A 526 6.68 -20.69 27.75
CA PRO A 526 6.47 -19.58 28.69
C PRO A 526 7.76 -18.93 29.20
N ASP A 527 8.81 -19.73 29.46
CA ASP A 527 10.11 -19.24 29.95
C ASP A 527 10.86 -18.34 28.95
N MET A 528 10.48 -18.36 27.67
CA MET A 528 11.09 -17.54 26.62
C MET A 528 10.64 -16.06 26.69
N VAL A 529 9.50 -15.79 27.33
CA VAL A 529 8.82 -14.48 27.33
C VAL A 529 8.29 -14.07 28.72
N ASP A 530 8.66 -14.78 29.79
CA ASP A 530 8.12 -14.54 31.15
C ASP A 530 8.62 -13.26 31.82
N THR A 531 9.62 -12.58 31.24
CA THR A 531 10.07 -11.24 31.63
C THR A 531 10.22 -10.30 30.42
N PRO A 532 10.09 -8.98 30.60
CA PRO A 532 10.26 -8.00 29.53
C PRO A 532 11.60 -8.09 28.80
N GLU A 533 12.69 -8.38 29.52
CA GLU A 533 14.03 -8.47 28.97
C GLU A 533 14.14 -9.65 28.00
N LYS A 534 13.64 -10.84 28.37
CA LYS A 534 13.68 -12.02 27.50
C LYS A 534 12.90 -11.81 26.22
N LEU A 535 11.77 -11.12 26.25
CA LEU A 535 11.00 -10.82 25.04
C LEU A 535 11.85 -10.07 23.98
N LEU A 536 12.74 -9.17 24.40
CA LEU A 536 13.56 -8.38 23.49
C LEU A 536 14.90 -9.02 23.13
N ILE A 537 15.52 -9.77 24.03
CA ILE A 537 16.91 -10.25 23.85
C ILE A 537 17.03 -11.75 23.53
N ASN A 538 15.93 -12.51 23.57
CA ASN A 538 16.00 -13.97 23.42
C ASN A 538 16.29 -14.41 21.97
N PRO A 539 17.47 -15.02 21.71
CA PRO A 539 17.86 -15.40 20.36
C PRO A 539 17.04 -16.57 19.79
N GLU A 540 16.41 -17.40 20.62
CA GLU A 540 15.52 -18.47 20.14
C GLU A 540 14.23 -17.92 19.52
N LEU A 541 13.77 -16.73 19.95
CA LEU A 541 12.61 -16.05 19.34
C LEU A 541 12.98 -15.37 18.02
N TRP A 542 14.14 -14.71 17.99
CA TRP A 542 14.50 -13.76 16.93
C TRP A 542 15.59 -14.26 15.99
N GLY A 543 15.68 -15.58 15.80
CA GLY A 543 16.51 -16.17 14.74
C GLY A 543 18.01 -16.06 14.99
N GLY A 544 18.45 -16.14 16.25
CA GLY A 544 19.86 -16.13 16.64
C GLY A 544 20.42 -14.78 17.05
N ALA A 545 19.59 -13.73 17.13
CA ALA A 545 20.00 -12.38 17.54
C ALA A 545 19.00 -11.78 18.54
N ASP A 546 19.31 -10.60 19.10
CA ASP A 546 18.30 -9.78 19.79
C ASP A 546 17.30 -9.19 18.79
N LEU A 547 16.11 -8.80 19.26
CA LEU A 547 15.02 -8.29 18.42
C LEU A 547 15.43 -7.05 17.62
N TRP A 548 16.22 -6.14 18.20
CA TRP A 548 16.65 -4.94 17.49
C TRP A 548 17.48 -5.32 16.27
N THR A 549 18.46 -6.20 16.47
CA THR A 549 19.32 -6.68 15.38
C THR A 549 18.49 -7.40 14.32
N ALA A 550 17.53 -8.21 14.73
CA ALA A 550 16.65 -8.94 13.81
C ALA A 550 15.73 -8.03 12.98
N LEU A 551 15.30 -6.88 13.53
CA LEU A 551 14.36 -5.95 12.86
C LEU A 551 15.03 -4.85 12.04
N TYR A 552 16.23 -4.40 12.44
CA TYR A 552 16.77 -3.11 11.98
C TYR A 552 18.15 -3.19 11.35
N GLN A 553 18.91 -4.26 11.55
CA GLN A 553 20.26 -4.35 10.98
C GLN A 553 20.21 -4.41 9.45
N PRO A 554 20.87 -3.49 8.72
CA PRO A 554 20.89 -3.51 7.26
C PRO A 554 21.44 -4.84 6.75
N PRO A 555 20.75 -5.50 5.82
CA PRO A 555 21.22 -6.75 5.26
C PRO A 555 22.40 -6.50 4.32
N LYS A 556 23.22 -7.54 4.13
CA LYS A 556 24.20 -7.56 3.05
C LYS A 556 23.51 -7.95 1.75
N GLY A 557 23.94 -7.37 0.64
CA GLY A 557 23.45 -7.72 -0.68
C GLY A 557 24.13 -6.87 -1.75
N ASP A 558 23.62 -6.98 -2.97
CA ASP A 558 24.21 -6.34 -4.13
C ASP A 558 23.53 -5.02 -4.48
N ILE A 559 24.33 -4.14 -5.09
CA ILE A 559 23.90 -2.90 -5.75
C ILE A 559 24.41 -3.01 -7.18
N THR A 560 23.52 -3.20 -8.15
CA THR A 560 23.90 -3.41 -9.56
C THR A 560 23.41 -2.27 -10.43
N ALA A 561 24.05 -2.06 -11.60
CA ALA A 561 23.61 -1.04 -12.55
C ALA A 561 22.16 -1.28 -13.02
N GLU A 562 21.78 -2.54 -13.22
CA GLU A 562 20.46 -2.94 -13.68
C GLU A 562 19.37 -2.63 -12.65
N HIS A 563 19.59 -2.95 -11.37
CA HIS A 563 18.60 -2.65 -10.32
C HIS A 563 18.49 -1.15 -10.04
N ILE A 564 19.60 -0.39 -10.17
CA ILE A 564 19.55 1.07 -10.12
C ILE A 564 18.67 1.62 -11.25
N GLN A 565 18.86 1.10 -12.48
CA GLN A 565 18.04 1.50 -13.62
C GLN A 565 16.56 1.12 -13.44
N HIS A 566 16.27 -0.04 -12.84
CA HIS A 566 14.91 -0.49 -12.52
C HIS A 566 14.25 0.40 -11.47
N ALA A 567 14.94 0.69 -10.37
CA ALA A 567 14.44 1.60 -9.35
C ALA A 567 14.12 2.98 -9.93
N PHE A 568 14.99 3.49 -10.80
CA PHE A 568 14.76 4.76 -11.48
C PHE A 568 13.56 4.70 -12.42
N TYR A 569 13.43 3.61 -13.18
CA TYR A 569 12.26 3.34 -14.01
C TYR A 569 10.95 3.34 -13.19
N MET A 570 10.91 2.63 -12.06
CA MET A 570 9.72 2.53 -11.22
C MET A 570 9.36 3.88 -10.59
N ALA A 571 10.35 4.62 -10.09
CA ALA A 571 10.14 5.95 -9.52
C ALA A 571 9.63 6.95 -10.56
N ALA A 572 10.22 6.97 -11.77
CA ALA A 572 9.78 7.81 -12.86
C ALA A 572 8.34 7.46 -13.27
N ASN A 573 8.08 6.20 -13.67
CA ASN A 573 6.77 5.72 -14.12
C ASN A 573 5.67 5.98 -13.10
N TYR A 574 5.93 5.81 -11.81
CA TYR A 574 4.94 6.15 -10.79
C TYR A 574 4.78 7.67 -10.64
N GLY A 575 5.86 8.46 -10.68
CA GLY A 575 5.81 9.91 -10.65
C GLY A 575 4.89 10.50 -11.72
N PHE A 576 4.90 9.93 -12.93
CA PHE A 576 3.96 10.28 -14.01
C PHE A 576 2.50 10.08 -13.62
N GLN A 577 2.19 8.94 -13.01
CA GLN A 577 0.84 8.59 -12.59
C GLN A 577 0.38 9.52 -11.48
N LEU A 578 1.29 9.86 -10.56
CA LEU A 578 1.03 10.83 -9.52
C LEU A 578 0.70 12.21 -10.11
N LEU A 579 1.44 12.73 -11.09
CA LEU A 579 1.09 14.01 -11.71
C LEU A 579 -0.32 14.01 -12.34
N ASN A 580 -0.72 12.88 -12.90
CA ASN A 580 -2.05 12.64 -13.47
C ASN A 580 -3.14 12.35 -12.42
N GLY A 581 -2.81 12.37 -11.13
CA GLY A 581 -3.75 12.09 -10.05
C GLY A 581 -4.17 10.63 -9.93
N ASN A 582 -3.40 9.72 -10.51
CA ASN A 582 -3.60 8.28 -10.41
C ASN A 582 -2.62 7.68 -9.40
N LEU A 583 -3.07 7.52 -8.15
CA LEU A 583 -2.25 6.93 -7.08
C LEU A 583 -2.44 5.41 -6.97
N ALA A 584 -3.34 4.81 -7.76
CA ALA A 584 -3.50 3.37 -7.90
C ALA A 584 -3.05 2.97 -9.31
N ALA A 585 -1.73 2.85 -9.49
CA ALA A 585 -1.10 2.81 -10.79
C ALA A 585 -0.69 1.41 -11.24
N ALA A 586 -1.28 0.92 -12.32
CA ALA A 586 -0.83 -0.30 -12.98
C ALA A 586 0.46 -0.03 -13.78
N ILE A 587 1.60 -0.55 -13.32
CA ILE A 587 2.92 -0.39 -13.94
C ILE A 587 3.50 -1.77 -14.23
N ASP A 588 4.10 -1.92 -15.42
CA ASP A 588 4.79 -3.14 -15.81
C ASP A 588 6.19 -3.17 -15.17
N ASP A 589 6.49 -4.23 -14.44
CA ASP A 589 7.82 -4.53 -13.93
C ASP A 589 8.53 -5.41 -14.96
N TYR A 590 9.54 -4.83 -15.63
CA TYR A 590 10.24 -5.52 -16.72
C TYR A 590 11.22 -6.59 -16.22
N GLU A 591 11.68 -6.54 -14.97
CA GLU A 591 12.56 -7.57 -14.41
C GLU A 591 11.77 -8.82 -14.07
N LEU A 592 10.56 -8.64 -13.54
CA LEU A 592 9.68 -9.75 -13.20
C LEU A 592 8.81 -10.22 -14.37
N GLY A 593 8.66 -9.41 -15.42
CA GLY A 593 7.76 -9.68 -16.54
C GLY A 593 6.29 -9.74 -16.08
N GLN A 594 5.94 -8.91 -15.09
CA GLN A 594 4.64 -8.87 -14.43
C GLN A 594 4.12 -7.44 -14.35
N ARG A 595 2.81 -7.28 -14.21
CA ARG A 595 2.19 -5.98 -13.95
C ARG A 595 1.81 -5.88 -12.49
N PHE A 596 2.11 -4.76 -11.85
CA PHE A 596 1.74 -4.50 -10.46
C PHE A 596 0.80 -3.31 -10.36
N MET A 597 -0.17 -3.39 -9.46
CA MET A 597 -0.87 -2.23 -8.94
C MET A 597 0.04 -1.60 -7.87
N ASN A 598 0.53 -0.39 -8.16
CA ASN A 598 1.45 0.36 -7.32
C ASN A 598 0.73 1.52 -6.66
N ASP A 599 1.27 1.93 -5.52
CA ASP A 599 0.80 3.07 -4.72
C ASP A 599 1.99 3.96 -4.30
N LEU A 600 1.76 4.98 -3.47
CA LEU A 600 2.80 5.94 -3.09
C LEU A 600 4.01 5.29 -2.40
N ALA A 601 3.83 4.14 -1.73
CA ALA A 601 4.92 3.41 -1.11
C ALA A 601 5.96 2.94 -2.14
N THR A 602 5.54 2.57 -3.35
CA THR A 602 6.44 2.25 -4.47
C THR A 602 7.35 3.45 -4.80
N TYR A 603 6.77 4.65 -4.91
CA TYR A 603 7.56 5.85 -5.20
C TYR A 603 8.49 6.20 -4.03
N ARG A 604 8.00 6.10 -2.80
CA ARG A 604 8.78 6.36 -1.58
C ARG A 604 10.03 5.49 -1.54
N ILE A 605 9.90 4.18 -1.65
CA ILE A 605 11.04 3.27 -1.46
C ILE A 605 12.13 3.48 -2.53
N PHE A 606 11.76 3.52 -3.82
CA PHE A 606 12.75 3.63 -4.89
C PHE A 606 13.42 5.00 -4.91
N SER A 607 12.66 6.08 -4.73
CA SER A 607 13.25 7.42 -4.71
C SER A 607 14.13 7.65 -3.48
N THR A 608 13.80 7.06 -2.34
CA THR A 608 14.64 7.09 -1.13
C THR A 608 15.93 6.31 -1.34
N TRP A 609 15.84 5.10 -1.87
CA TRP A 609 17.01 4.26 -2.13
C TRP A 609 17.97 4.96 -3.11
N LEU A 610 17.46 5.44 -4.26
CA LEU A 610 18.25 6.19 -5.24
C LEU A 610 18.93 7.43 -4.64
N TRP A 611 18.23 8.16 -3.77
CA TRP A 611 18.82 9.30 -3.06
C TRP A 611 19.98 8.86 -2.18
N THR A 612 19.85 7.77 -1.42
CA THR A 612 20.95 7.25 -0.59
C THR A 612 22.15 6.80 -1.43
N LEU A 613 21.92 6.18 -2.60
CA LEU A 613 22.99 5.77 -3.50
C LEU A 613 23.82 6.97 -3.97
N LEU A 614 23.16 8.04 -4.42
CA LEU A 614 23.82 9.27 -4.87
C LEU A 614 24.51 10.00 -3.73
N ARG A 615 23.82 10.14 -2.60
CA ARG A 615 24.32 10.84 -1.41
C ARG A 615 25.65 10.26 -0.93
N HIS A 616 25.78 8.94 -0.95
CA HIS A 616 26.95 8.22 -0.45
C HIS A 616 27.91 7.76 -1.54
N LYS A 617 27.63 8.07 -2.82
CA LYS A 617 28.39 7.58 -3.98
C LYS A 617 28.58 6.07 -3.91
N ALA A 618 27.49 5.35 -3.61
CA ALA A 618 27.53 3.93 -3.30
C ALA A 618 28.27 3.14 -4.41
N PRO A 619 29.21 2.24 -4.05
CA PRO A 619 29.93 1.45 -5.03
C PRO A 619 29.00 0.38 -5.61
N ILE A 620 28.97 0.28 -6.93
CA ILE A 620 28.28 -0.80 -7.63
C ILE A 620 29.04 -2.11 -7.37
N THR A 621 28.36 -3.16 -6.94
CA THR A 621 29.00 -4.37 -6.40
C THR A 621 29.35 -5.41 -7.45
N LYS A 622 28.79 -5.30 -8.67
CA LYS A 622 28.99 -6.24 -9.77
C LYS A 622 29.18 -5.52 -11.10
N ASP A 623 29.91 -6.15 -12.01
CA ASP A 623 29.97 -5.71 -13.40
C ASP A 623 28.57 -5.81 -14.02
N GLY A 624 28.19 -4.80 -14.79
CA GLY A 624 26.90 -4.71 -15.46
C GLY A 624 26.86 -3.57 -16.47
N ALA A 625 25.65 -3.18 -16.88
CA ALA A 625 25.47 -2.04 -17.76
C ALA A 625 24.12 -1.34 -17.54
N PHE A 626 24.09 -0.03 -17.75
CA PHE A 626 22.82 0.63 -18.06
C PHE A 626 22.45 0.37 -19.51
N LYS A 627 21.16 0.09 -19.72
CA LYS A 627 20.62 -0.40 -20.97
C LYS A 627 19.79 0.67 -21.67
N GLY A 628 19.92 0.75 -22.98
CA GLY A 628 19.01 1.48 -23.86
C GLY A 628 17.74 0.68 -24.15
N PRO A 629 16.71 1.34 -24.71
CA PRO A 629 15.44 0.69 -25.00
C PRO A 629 15.54 -0.33 -26.14
N ALA A 630 14.82 -1.43 -26.02
CA ALA A 630 14.56 -2.36 -27.12
C ALA A 630 13.13 -2.88 -27.06
N LYS A 631 12.55 -3.19 -28.23
CA LYS A 631 11.26 -3.88 -28.32
C LYS A 631 11.45 -5.38 -28.14
N THR A 632 10.80 -5.94 -27.13
CA THR A 632 10.91 -7.35 -26.74
C THR A 632 9.53 -8.02 -26.71
N ALA A 633 9.50 -9.31 -26.34
CA ALA A 633 8.24 -10.02 -26.09
C ALA A 633 7.46 -9.49 -24.86
N LEU A 634 8.07 -8.64 -24.03
CA LEU A 634 7.44 -8.04 -22.85
C LEU A 634 6.98 -6.59 -23.06
N GLY A 635 7.29 -5.99 -24.21
CA GLY A 635 7.13 -4.56 -24.45
C GLY A 635 8.43 -3.88 -24.87
N VAL A 636 8.40 -2.56 -24.95
CA VAL A 636 9.60 -1.72 -24.99
C VAL A 636 10.18 -1.61 -23.58
N ILE A 637 11.36 -2.18 -23.36
CA ILE A 637 12.03 -2.25 -22.06
C ILE A 637 13.53 -1.90 -22.19
N PRO A 638 14.22 -1.53 -21.12
CA PRO A 638 15.69 -1.44 -21.11
C PRO A 638 16.31 -2.82 -21.37
N ALA A 639 17.03 -3.00 -22.48
CA ALA A 639 17.56 -4.32 -22.88
C ALA A 639 18.90 -4.30 -23.63
N GLU A 640 19.25 -3.21 -24.31
CA GLU A 640 20.51 -3.11 -25.05
C GLU A 640 21.60 -2.49 -24.19
N ASP A 641 22.70 -3.18 -23.89
CA ASP A 641 23.79 -2.59 -23.10
C ASP A 641 24.37 -1.34 -23.79
N ARG A 642 24.35 -0.18 -23.11
CA ARG A 642 24.85 1.10 -23.65
C ARG A 642 25.99 1.68 -22.83
N VAL A 643 25.88 1.66 -21.50
CA VAL A 643 26.89 2.19 -20.59
C VAL A 643 27.38 1.06 -19.70
N LYS A 644 28.57 0.52 -19.99
CA LYS A 644 29.18 -0.50 -19.14
C LYS A 644 29.61 0.11 -17.81
N VAL A 645 29.35 -0.60 -16.72
CA VAL A 645 29.68 -0.18 -15.37
C VAL A 645 30.40 -1.30 -14.66
N ALA A 646 31.66 -1.07 -14.30
CA ALA A 646 32.48 -2.06 -13.62
C ALA A 646 32.17 -2.11 -12.11
N ALA A 647 32.36 -3.26 -11.50
CA ALA A 647 32.32 -3.40 -10.05
C ALA A 647 33.29 -2.42 -9.37
N GLY A 648 32.87 -1.82 -8.27
CA GLY A 648 33.58 -0.75 -7.55
C GLY A 648 33.35 0.66 -8.09
N THR A 649 32.67 0.82 -9.23
CA THR A 649 32.33 2.15 -9.76
C THR A 649 31.39 2.88 -8.79
N PRO A 650 31.75 4.08 -8.31
CA PRO A 650 30.86 4.86 -7.45
C PRO A 650 29.68 5.42 -8.24
N PHE A 651 28.47 5.36 -7.68
CA PHE A 651 27.28 5.97 -8.29
C PHE A 651 27.28 7.50 -8.10
N THR A 652 27.90 8.21 -9.04
CA THR A 652 28.02 9.69 -9.03
C THR A 652 26.89 10.38 -9.79
N GLU A 653 26.80 11.70 -9.66
CA GLU A 653 25.87 12.51 -10.48
C GLU A 653 26.09 12.35 -11.99
N GLU A 654 27.35 12.22 -12.45
CA GLU A 654 27.65 12.00 -13.86
C GLU A 654 27.09 10.66 -14.35
N LEU A 655 27.22 9.60 -13.53
CA LEU A 655 26.68 8.29 -13.86
C LEU A 655 25.15 8.30 -13.83
N PHE A 656 24.55 9.05 -12.91
CA PHE A 656 23.10 9.27 -12.88
C PHE A 656 22.59 10.06 -14.09
N ASP A 657 23.30 11.10 -14.55
CA ASP A 657 22.91 11.85 -15.74
C ASP A 657 22.92 10.96 -17.00
N LYS A 658 23.84 9.98 -17.10
CA LYS A 658 23.82 8.95 -18.17
C LYS A 658 22.60 8.03 -18.08
N LEU A 659 22.26 7.56 -16.87
CA LEU A 659 21.06 6.73 -16.64
C LEU A 659 19.79 7.51 -17.02
N TRP A 660 19.75 8.78 -16.66
CA TRP A 660 18.67 9.68 -16.96
C TRP A 660 18.43 9.83 -18.46
N GLU A 661 19.47 10.09 -19.24
CA GLU A 661 19.40 10.19 -20.71
C GLU A 661 18.82 8.91 -21.32
N LEU A 662 19.31 7.74 -20.89
CA LEU A 662 18.79 6.44 -21.34
C LEU A 662 17.31 6.24 -20.96
N HIS A 663 16.87 6.74 -19.82
CA HIS A 663 15.46 6.65 -19.44
C HIS A 663 14.57 7.55 -20.31
N MET A 664 15.06 8.73 -20.71
CA MET A 664 14.36 9.58 -21.66
C MET A 664 14.28 8.93 -23.05
N GLU A 665 15.36 8.32 -23.53
CA GLU A 665 15.32 7.51 -24.76
C GLU A 665 14.27 6.40 -24.67
N TRP A 666 14.23 5.68 -23.54
CA TRP A 666 13.21 4.66 -23.29
C TRP A 666 11.80 5.23 -23.27
N THR A 667 11.59 6.40 -22.64
CA THR A 667 10.28 7.05 -22.56
C THR A 667 9.72 7.36 -23.95
N TRP A 668 10.55 7.90 -24.85
CA TRP A 668 10.14 8.19 -26.22
C TRP A 668 9.89 6.92 -27.04
N ALA A 669 10.76 5.91 -26.92
CA ALA A 669 10.55 4.62 -27.57
C ALA A 669 9.27 3.91 -27.09
N PHE A 670 8.92 4.06 -25.80
CA PHE A 670 7.68 3.55 -25.23
C PHE A 670 6.46 4.27 -25.83
N TYR A 671 6.51 5.61 -25.99
CA TYR A 671 5.44 6.36 -26.63
C TYR A 671 5.23 5.99 -28.10
N ASP A 672 6.31 5.82 -28.86
CA ASP A 672 6.23 5.36 -30.26
C ASP A 672 5.57 3.98 -30.35
N ASP A 673 5.85 3.09 -29.40
CA ASP A 673 5.22 1.77 -29.36
C ASP A 673 3.74 1.83 -28.96
N LEU A 674 3.34 2.74 -28.06
CA LEU A 674 1.93 2.99 -27.76
C LEU A 674 1.15 3.47 -29.00
N ASP A 675 1.75 4.37 -29.79
CA ASP A 675 1.13 4.85 -31.05
C ASP A 675 0.98 3.74 -32.07
N ARG A 676 2.00 2.89 -32.19
CA ARG A 676 1.95 1.69 -33.03
C ARG A 676 0.82 0.76 -32.58
N ILE A 677 0.70 0.47 -31.28
CA ILE A 677 -0.36 -0.39 -30.74
C ILE A 677 -1.75 0.21 -30.99
N ALA A 678 -1.92 1.52 -30.75
CA ALA A 678 -3.18 2.21 -30.98
C ALA A 678 -3.59 2.18 -32.46
N SER A 679 -2.65 2.48 -33.37
CA SER A 679 -2.89 2.44 -34.81
C SER A 679 -3.22 1.04 -35.32
N GLU A 680 -2.51 0.00 -34.88
CA GLU A 680 -2.83 -1.39 -35.20
C GLU A 680 -4.25 -1.78 -34.72
N ARG A 681 -4.64 -1.37 -33.50
CA ARG A 681 -5.99 -1.62 -32.96
C ARG A 681 -7.08 -0.94 -33.77
N ILE A 682 -6.86 0.31 -34.19
CA ILE A 682 -7.82 1.04 -35.04
C ILE A 682 -7.97 0.31 -36.38
N LEU A 683 -6.87 -0.05 -37.04
CA LEU A 683 -6.89 -0.75 -38.33
C LEU A 683 -7.60 -2.11 -38.24
N HIS A 684 -7.34 -2.87 -37.17
CA HIS A 684 -7.94 -4.19 -36.96
C HIS A 684 -9.48 -4.18 -36.94
N LYS A 685 -10.13 -3.08 -36.53
CA LYS A 685 -11.59 -2.96 -36.56
C LYS A 685 -12.18 -3.13 -37.97
N PHE A 686 -11.45 -2.72 -39.00
CA PHE A 686 -11.93 -2.70 -40.38
C PHE A 686 -11.44 -3.88 -41.22
N VAL A 687 -10.48 -4.66 -40.71
CA VAL A 687 -9.82 -5.76 -41.46
C VAL A 687 -10.84 -6.76 -42.00
N ASN A 688 -11.85 -7.16 -41.23
CA ASN A 688 -12.83 -8.15 -41.68
C ASN A 688 -13.72 -7.62 -42.81
N ALA A 689 -14.22 -6.39 -42.68
CA ALA A 689 -15.05 -5.76 -43.70
C ALA A 689 -14.27 -5.57 -45.01
N VAL A 690 -12.99 -5.19 -44.92
CA VAL A 690 -12.09 -5.12 -46.08
C VAL A 690 -11.87 -6.50 -46.69
N LYS A 691 -11.59 -7.53 -45.87
CA LYS A 691 -11.43 -8.92 -46.34
C LYS A 691 -12.68 -9.44 -47.05
N GLU A 692 -13.87 -9.14 -46.53
CA GLU A 692 -15.15 -9.51 -47.14
C GLU A 692 -15.35 -8.81 -48.49
N ALA A 693 -15.13 -7.50 -48.56
CA ALA A 693 -15.25 -6.75 -49.81
C ALA A 693 -14.32 -7.31 -50.91
N VAL A 694 -13.08 -7.70 -50.54
CA VAL A 694 -12.12 -8.31 -51.46
C VAL A 694 -12.53 -9.74 -51.83
N ARG A 695 -12.92 -10.57 -50.85
CA ARG A 695 -13.38 -11.94 -51.07
C ARG A 695 -14.57 -11.98 -52.02
N ASP A 696 -15.56 -11.13 -51.80
CA ASP A 696 -16.78 -11.09 -52.61
C ASP A 696 -16.48 -10.65 -54.04
N ALA A 697 -15.54 -9.71 -54.22
CA ALA A 697 -15.07 -9.31 -55.54
C ALA A 697 -14.36 -10.46 -56.29
N TYR A 698 -13.56 -11.27 -55.58
CA TYR A 698 -12.83 -12.41 -56.17
C TYR A 698 -13.71 -13.63 -56.42
N ALA A 699 -14.63 -13.93 -55.50
CA ALA A 699 -15.59 -15.03 -55.61
C ALA A 699 -16.56 -14.84 -56.77
N ALA A 700 -16.76 -13.61 -57.25
CA ALA A 700 -17.63 -13.30 -58.38
C ALA A 700 -17.04 -13.67 -59.77
N GLY A 701 -15.98 -14.49 -59.79
CA GLY A 701 -15.16 -14.82 -60.96
C GLY A 701 -14.26 -13.61 -61.27
N PRO A 702 -12.92 -13.70 -61.17
CA PRO A 702 -12.03 -12.54 -61.09
C PRO A 702 -12.41 -11.43 -62.08
N PHE A 703 -12.99 -10.36 -61.53
CA PHE A 703 -13.44 -9.16 -62.25
C PHE A 703 -14.50 -9.32 -63.35
N ARG A 704 -15.16 -10.49 -63.45
CA ARG A 704 -16.24 -10.73 -64.42
C ARG A 704 -17.54 -10.04 -64.05
N ARG A 705 -17.85 -9.97 -62.76
CA ARG A 705 -19.11 -9.39 -62.24
C ARG A 705 -18.91 -8.15 -61.36
N VAL A 706 -17.73 -7.99 -60.75
CA VAL A 706 -17.37 -6.82 -59.92
C VAL A 706 -16.07 -6.24 -60.47
N LYS A 707 -16.09 -5.02 -61.03
CA LYS A 707 -14.88 -4.41 -61.60
C LYS A 707 -13.90 -4.03 -60.48
N PRO A 708 -12.58 -3.96 -60.73
CA PRO A 708 -11.59 -3.53 -59.73
C PRO A 708 -11.93 -2.18 -59.07
N GLY A 709 -12.39 -1.20 -59.85
CA GLY A 709 -12.81 0.10 -59.32
C GLY A 709 -14.05 0.05 -58.42
N ASP A 710 -14.94 -0.91 -58.64
CA ASP A 710 -16.10 -1.13 -57.76
C ASP A 710 -15.68 -1.85 -56.48
N ALA A 711 -14.74 -2.79 -56.56
CA ALA A 711 -14.14 -3.42 -55.39
C ALA A 711 -13.39 -2.40 -54.51
N ALA A 712 -12.59 -1.51 -55.11
CA ALA A 712 -11.91 -0.43 -54.40
C ALA A 712 -12.90 0.51 -53.70
N ARG A 713 -13.99 0.91 -54.39
CA ARG A 713 -15.06 1.70 -53.77
C ARG A 713 -15.76 0.98 -52.62
N ARG A 714 -15.95 -0.34 -52.73
CA ARG A 714 -16.49 -1.17 -51.64
C ARG A 714 -15.57 -1.18 -50.43
N VAL A 715 -14.26 -1.36 -50.63
CA VAL A 715 -13.25 -1.28 -49.56
C VAL A 715 -13.28 0.11 -48.89
N LEU A 716 -13.33 1.19 -49.68
CA LEU A 716 -13.44 2.55 -49.12
C LEU A 716 -14.75 2.74 -48.34
N SER A 717 -15.88 2.23 -48.85
CA SER A 717 -17.17 2.32 -48.15
C SER A 717 -17.26 1.45 -46.88
N ALA A 718 -16.37 0.47 -46.74
CA ALA A 718 -16.25 -0.37 -45.55
C ALA A 718 -15.53 0.35 -44.38
N ILE A 719 -14.87 1.48 -44.65
CA ILE A 719 -14.20 2.31 -43.64
C ILE A 719 -14.96 3.63 -43.55
N ARG A 720 -15.86 3.74 -42.58
CA ARG A 720 -16.67 4.96 -42.37
C ARG A 720 -15.94 5.96 -41.49
N ALA A 721 -16.00 7.24 -41.85
CA ALA A 721 -15.29 8.31 -41.15
C ALA A 721 -15.71 8.39 -39.67
N GLU A 722 -17.00 8.22 -39.38
CA GLU A 722 -17.56 8.27 -38.02
C GLU A 722 -17.07 7.11 -37.15
N GLU A 723 -16.89 5.92 -37.73
CA GLU A 723 -16.36 4.75 -37.03
C GLU A 723 -14.86 4.88 -36.77
N VAL A 724 -14.12 5.48 -37.70
CA VAL A 724 -12.69 5.79 -37.52
C VAL A 724 -12.51 6.87 -36.44
N GLU A 725 -13.29 7.94 -36.49
CA GLU A 725 -13.27 9.00 -35.46
C GLU A 725 -13.52 8.41 -34.07
N LYS A 726 -14.58 7.59 -33.92
CA LYS A 726 -14.87 6.88 -32.69
C LYS A 726 -13.70 5.98 -32.25
N ALA A 727 -13.09 5.24 -33.18
CA ALA A 727 -11.94 4.40 -32.87
C ALA A 727 -10.69 5.19 -32.45
N VAL A 728 -10.44 6.35 -33.04
CA VAL A 728 -9.34 7.26 -32.66
C VAL A 728 -9.55 7.76 -31.23
N VAL A 729 -10.77 8.23 -30.90
CA VAL A 729 -11.10 8.68 -29.55
C VAL A 729 -10.98 7.54 -28.53
N GLU A 730 -11.49 6.34 -28.86
CA GLU A 730 -11.42 5.17 -27.98
C GLU A 730 -9.99 4.65 -27.73
N ASN A 731 -9.06 4.90 -28.65
CA ASN A 731 -7.66 4.47 -28.55
C ASN A 731 -6.70 5.63 -28.24
N ALA A 732 -7.21 6.80 -27.85
CA ALA A 732 -6.37 7.93 -27.46
C ALA A 732 -5.36 7.51 -26.36
N PRO A 733 -4.09 7.93 -26.46
CA PRO A 733 -3.10 7.63 -25.44
C PRO A 733 -3.55 8.10 -24.06
N ARG A 734 -3.38 7.25 -23.06
CA ARG A 734 -3.70 7.60 -21.65
C ARG A 734 -2.65 8.48 -20.99
N PHE A 735 -1.50 8.65 -21.64
CA PHE A 735 -0.34 9.37 -21.15
C PHE A 735 -0.18 10.65 -21.94
N ASP A 736 -0.30 11.78 -21.25
CA ASP A 736 0.10 13.06 -21.81
C ASP A 736 1.64 13.17 -21.73
N ARG A 737 2.26 13.31 -22.90
CA ARG A 737 3.72 13.32 -23.05
C ARG A 737 4.36 14.57 -22.45
N ALA A 738 3.59 15.65 -22.27
CA ALA A 738 4.07 16.87 -21.62
C ALA A 738 4.46 16.64 -20.14
N PHE A 739 3.99 15.54 -19.54
CA PHE A 739 4.26 15.21 -18.14
C PHE A 739 5.69 14.69 -17.95
N ALA A 740 6.32 14.16 -19.01
CA ALA A 740 7.66 13.55 -18.92
C ALA A 740 8.74 14.50 -18.49
N PRO A 741 8.97 15.63 -19.18
CA PRO A 741 9.98 16.57 -18.75
C PRO A 741 9.76 17.04 -17.30
N VAL A 742 8.52 17.32 -16.91
CA VAL A 742 8.17 17.85 -15.58
C VAL A 742 8.52 16.86 -14.46
N ILE A 743 8.04 15.62 -14.57
CA ILE A 743 8.30 14.61 -13.52
C ILE A 743 9.76 14.25 -13.43
N MET A 744 10.39 14.17 -14.59
CA MET A 744 11.82 13.97 -14.66
C MET A 744 12.50 15.11 -13.89
N GLU A 745 12.31 16.38 -14.24
CA GLU A 745 12.94 17.53 -13.57
C GLU A 745 12.77 17.51 -12.05
N ILE A 746 11.57 17.22 -11.55
CA ILE A 746 11.29 17.06 -10.11
C ILE A 746 12.14 15.94 -9.50
N LEU A 747 12.22 14.78 -10.14
CA LEU A 747 13.06 13.66 -9.70
C LEU A 747 14.54 14.01 -9.69
N ARG A 748 15.05 14.68 -10.74
CA ARG A 748 16.46 15.11 -10.79
C ARG A 748 16.80 16.10 -9.70
N ALA A 749 15.94 17.10 -9.47
CA ALA A 749 16.12 18.07 -8.40
C ALA A 749 16.14 17.39 -7.02
N LYS A 750 15.17 16.48 -6.78
CA LYS A 750 15.08 15.72 -5.54
C LYS A 750 16.29 14.82 -5.30
N LEU A 751 16.69 14.03 -6.29
CA LEU A 751 17.76 13.04 -6.15
C LEU A 751 19.15 13.67 -6.01
N LYS A 752 19.39 14.82 -6.66
CA LYS A 752 20.67 15.56 -6.55
C LYS A 752 20.74 16.46 -5.32
N SER A 753 19.60 16.76 -4.68
CA SER A 753 19.58 17.63 -3.51
C SER A 753 20.28 17.01 -2.30
N PRO A 754 21.07 17.78 -1.54
CA PRO A 754 21.59 17.32 -0.25
C PRO A 754 20.50 17.23 0.83
N MET A 755 19.33 17.84 0.60
CA MET A 755 18.21 17.81 1.54
C MET A 755 17.28 16.63 1.23
N TYR A 756 17.16 15.71 2.17
CA TYR A 756 16.23 14.58 2.05
C TYR A 756 14.77 15.00 2.32
N LEU A 757 13.83 14.49 1.53
CA LEU A 757 12.39 14.68 1.69
C LEU A 757 11.69 13.35 2.01
N GLN A 758 11.21 13.20 3.24
CA GLN A 758 10.37 12.06 3.65
C GLN A 758 8.98 12.17 3.01
N HIS A 759 8.42 11.04 2.57
CA HIS A 759 7.16 11.00 1.81
C HIS A 759 7.18 11.91 0.59
N GLY A 760 8.28 11.88 -0.18
CA GLY A 760 8.54 12.85 -1.26
C GLY A 760 7.51 12.88 -2.40
N GLY A 761 6.51 11.98 -2.44
CA GLY A 761 5.34 12.13 -3.30
C GLY A 761 4.55 13.42 -3.00
N ARG A 762 4.54 13.88 -1.74
CA ARG A 762 3.91 15.15 -1.33
C ARG A 762 4.41 16.36 -2.11
N LEU A 763 5.68 16.35 -2.55
CA LEU A 763 6.22 17.40 -3.39
C LEU A 763 5.47 17.48 -4.73
N ILE A 764 5.26 16.34 -5.41
CA ILE A 764 4.50 16.30 -6.66
C ILE A 764 3.05 16.72 -6.42
N MET A 765 2.42 16.26 -5.32
CA MET A 765 1.05 16.65 -4.97
C MET A 765 0.90 18.16 -4.75
N ALA A 766 1.87 18.80 -4.08
CA ALA A 766 1.85 20.23 -3.78
C ALA A 766 2.17 21.09 -5.02
N LEU A 767 2.99 20.56 -5.93
CA LEU A 767 3.38 21.24 -7.18
C LEU A 767 2.34 21.10 -8.29
N ALA A 768 1.59 20.00 -8.34
CA ALA A 768 0.66 19.68 -9.43
C ALA A 768 -0.45 20.74 -9.68
N PRO A 769 -1.04 21.37 -8.65
CA PRO A 769 -2.07 22.41 -8.85
C PRO A 769 -1.51 23.76 -9.29
N LEU A 770 -0.20 23.97 -9.27
CA LEU A 770 0.40 25.28 -9.47
C LEU A 770 0.59 25.60 -10.96
N PRO A 771 0.47 26.89 -11.36
CA PRO A 771 0.93 27.35 -12.67
C PRO A 771 2.43 27.09 -12.86
N ASP A 772 2.85 26.94 -14.11
CA ASP A 772 4.23 26.55 -14.47
C ASP A 772 5.30 27.43 -13.81
N GLU A 773 5.20 28.76 -13.91
CA GLU A 773 6.20 29.68 -13.33
C GLU A 773 6.30 29.56 -11.80
N VAL A 774 5.16 29.42 -11.12
CA VAL A 774 5.11 29.29 -9.66
C VAL A 774 5.66 27.93 -9.23
N ARG A 775 5.34 26.88 -9.98
CA ARG A 775 5.83 25.52 -9.73
C ARG A 775 7.35 25.46 -9.80
N ASP A 776 7.95 26.04 -10.83
CA ASP A 776 9.40 25.99 -11.02
C ASP A 776 10.13 26.80 -9.94
N ALA A 777 9.55 27.93 -9.53
CA ALA A 777 10.04 28.71 -8.40
C ALA A 777 9.94 27.93 -7.08
N ALA A 778 8.81 27.26 -6.83
CA ALA A 778 8.58 26.44 -5.65
C ALA A 778 9.53 25.23 -5.61
N LEU A 779 9.71 24.52 -6.73
CA LEU A 779 10.64 23.38 -6.83
C LEU A 779 12.08 23.77 -6.48
N LYS A 780 12.53 24.94 -6.92
CA LYS A 780 13.85 25.47 -6.55
C LYS A 780 13.91 25.83 -5.07
N ALA A 781 12.88 26.51 -4.56
CA ALA A 781 12.83 26.99 -3.19
C ALA A 781 12.81 25.84 -2.16
N VAL A 782 12.11 24.73 -2.41
CA VAL A 782 12.05 23.59 -1.46
C VAL A 782 13.40 22.94 -1.18
N PHE A 783 14.42 23.19 -1.99
CA PHE A 783 15.78 22.68 -1.77
C PHE A 783 16.79 23.78 -1.39
N MET A 784 16.30 24.96 -1.00
CA MET A 784 17.11 26.04 -0.41
C MET A 784 17.05 26.01 1.12
N PRO A 785 18.03 26.64 1.81
CA PRO A 785 17.89 26.95 3.23
C PRO A 785 16.60 27.74 3.50
N ARG A 786 15.89 27.39 4.58
CA ARG A 786 14.57 27.98 4.86
C ARG A 786 14.64 29.50 5.03
N GLU A 787 15.67 30.00 5.69
CA GLU A 787 15.88 31.43 5.93
C GLU A 787 16.02 32.22 4.62
N GLU A 788 16.58 31.58 3.58
CA GLU A 788 16.66 32.19 2.26
C GLU A 788 15.29 32.26 1.58
N VAL A 789 14.49 31.20 1.69
CA VAL A 789 13.10 31.19 1.19
C VAL A 789 12.29 32.28 1.89
N GLU A 790 12.40 32.40 3.21
CA GLU A 790 11.73 33.45 3.99
C GLU A 790 12.14 34.86 3.52
N ARG A 791 13.43 35.10 3.29
CA ARG A 791 13.93 36.38 2.76
C ARG A 791 13.38 36.68 1.37
N LEU A 792 13.29 35.67 0.51
CA LEU A 792 12.73 35.83 -0.85
C LEU A 792 11.22 36.11 -0.82
N VAL A 793 10.48 35.48 0.09
CA VAL A 793 9.05 35.76 0.30
C VAL A 793 8.85 37.17 0.90
N ALA A 794 9.64 37.54 1.90
CA ALA A 794 9.58 38.86 2.55
C ALA A 794 9.92 40.00 1.58
N SER A 795 10.80 39.77 0.61
CA SER A 795 11.14 40.74 -0.45
C SER A 795 10.18 40.73 -1.64
N GLY A 796 9.14 39.90 -1.63
CA GLY A 796 8.16 39.78 -2.71
C GLY A 796 8.67 39.07 -3.97
N ARG A 797 9.85 38.44 -3.91
CA ARG A 797 10.43 37.67 -5.03
C ARG A 797 9.84 36.27 -5.16
N LEU A 798 9.22 35.76 -4.10
CA LEU A 798 8.43 34.52 -4.08
C LEU A 798 7.07 34.80 -3.43
N GLY A 799 6.03 34.09 -3.87
CA GLY A 799 4.71 34.11 -3.26
C GLY A 799 4.71 33.43 -1.88
N LYS A 800 3.76 33.81 -1.01
CA LYS A 800 3.63 33.24 0.35
C LYS A 800 3.30 31.75 0.32
N GLU A 801 2.59 31.30 -0.72
CA GLU A 801 2.27 29.91 -1.00
C GLU A 801 3.51 29.03 -1.13
N VAL A 802 4.66 29.57 -1.59
CA VAL A 802 5.91 28.83 -1.68
C VAL A 802 6.44 28.43 -0.30
N LEU A 803 6.29 29.30 0.70
CA LEU A 803 6.68 29.00 2.08
C LEU A 803 5.70 28.00 2.73
N GLU A 804 4.40 28.08 2.44
CA GLU A 804 3.42 27.08 2.89
C GLU A 804 3.75 25.68 2.33
N ILE A 805 4.13 25.61 1.05
CA ILE A 805 4.59 24.36 0.43
C ILE A 805 5.88 23.86 1.07
N TYR A 806 6.86 24.75 1.28
CA TYR A 806 8.12 24.43 1.96
C TYR A 806 7.86 23.80 3.32
N ASP A 807 7.07 24.48 4.16
CA ASP A 807 6.79 24.03 5.52
C ASP A 807 5.96 22.73 5.53
N TYR A 808 5.11 22.50 4.52
CA TYR A 808 4.38 21.25 4.35
C TYR A 808 5.30 20.07 3.97
N VAL A 809 6.16 20.21 2.96
CA VAL A 809 7.00 19.09 2.49
C VAL A 809 8.17 18.77 3.43
N HIS A 810 8.58 19.74 4.26
CA HIS A 810 9.63 19.57 5.27
C HIS A 810 9.12 19.33 6.69
N ASP A 811 7.80 19.25 6.90
CA ASP A 811 7.19 19.01 8.22
C ASP A 811 7.56 20.06 9.29
N ILE A 812 7.66 21.34 8.90
CA ILE A 812 8.08 22.47 9.77
C ILE A 812 6.88 23.19 10.42
N ARG A 813 5.66 22.75 10.09
CA ARG A 813 4.37 23.33 10.48
C ARG A 813 4.12 23.52 11.97
#